data_AF-N9KJY2-F1
#
_entry.id   AF-N9KJY2-F1
#
_cell.length_a   1.000
_cell.length_b   1.000
_cell.length_c   1.000
_cell.angle_alpha   90.00
_cell.angle_beta   90.00
_cell.angle_gamma   90.00
#
_symmetry.space_group_name_H-M   'P 1'
#
loop_
_entity.id
_entity.type
_entity.pdbx_description
1 polymer ?
#
loop_
_entity_poly.entity_id
_entity_poly.type
_entity_poly.pdbx_seq_one_letter_code
_entity_poly.pdbx_strand_id
1 'polypeptide(L)'
;MPNIQGQKKWSEIRLLETHELARGGINGNLNEQAIALADRTEFLNQEKANKSEIVQGVFEFATYAEFNSTKANLPLNCTVVIGEENTTGTGTWGVGNNRWNGSTLTKSSFDPVEQAKLYPNSNPLFKSKSLTNTDDLNNILTAGYYTAFGNGNTPSLEKHYPTTRPGHLRMDWVATGSTGTIGFQWYQSDLGEIYWRNTNTIGSAWLAWQQILKKSDLDSTAMVKTIADGTDLNTLKVRGQYDISQAKASTFLNLPPQMIEQENANGGGTLTVIKNPNTYITHQYFDGYAEFGSYFRSMLGNGTWTPWIQLGRKVTKYNYKDLNNLLTVGIHSCATNVLDIYTHNYPAADQFLVEVMVTGNIYRQVAYQRANNTIWTRSYWGSNGWQPWVKIASQSDLDLLNSKIDANAAKIDTARASLILVEAIRADMANPLKPTRIKLIGDSITWGMGSSAGSPIEPRYGDLSDVRNTIDTSVSKTWANLLRSWIAKVYGDGTVTSDSAGSGYTVVPSYTKWSEIYKDVKMTAKDGSISSEASKLSFISYAGVAQFNGSSMNLLGLNYNSLRPVEMEFTVTSDHAYICYSKHAIGNVGDSIDVYVDDVFHSNFVYYDAVTDHNAQYKVNFNTFGTHKVKIRNVSTGTLSYAVIWGLRVDKRIYVVNDGIIGSTTKSWLDKNLFDASVTSADDFVFMMLGTNDRAAIGGPDGYYKRLGECLAKIKALAPRSHVIIMSSTFAANENTGTYKFNMRDVDSLSRKFAFANNLKFISHYTYCAQKLLDAESIWSDGLHLNDTGNRLYFENIINNLFNN
;
A
#
# COMPACT_ATOMS: atom_id res chain seq x y z
N MET A 1 46.92 21.71 16.44
CA MET A 1 46.29 23.05 16.51
C MET A 1 46.56 23.60 17.90
N PRO A 2 46.99 24.87 18.05
CA PRO A 2 47.06 25.50 19.36
C PRO A 2 45.66 25.50 20.00
N ASN A 3 45.59 25.22 21.29
CA ASN A 3 44.35 25.21 22.04
C ASN A 3 43.70 26.60 21.95
N ILE A 4 42.53 26.71 21.30
CA ILE A 4 41.77 27.97 21.25
C ILE A 4 41.17 28.16 22.65
N GLN A 5 41.90 28.85 23.52
CA GLN A 5 41.34 29.31 24.79
C GLN A 5 40.58 30.62 24.52
N GLY A 6 39.25 30.52 24.48
CA GLY A 6 38.40 31.70 24.41
C GLY A 6 38.58 32.55 25.66
N GLN A 7 39.13 33.76 25.52
CA GLN A 7 39.12 34.74 26.60
C GLN A 7 37.76 35.45 26.61
N LYS A 8 37.08 35.45 27.76
CA LYS A 8 35.84 36.23 27.94
C LYS A 8 36.19 37.71 27.76
N LYS A 9 35.39 38.43 26.96
CA LYS A 9 35.52 39.90 26.79
C LYS A 9 34.75 40.70 27.84
N TRP A 10 34.14 40.04 28.83
CA TRP A 10 33.34 40.67 29.88
C TRP A 10 33.87 40.28 31.26
N SER A 11 33.65 41.16 32.24
CA SER A 11 34.00 40.95 33.64
C SER A 11 33.26 39.75 34.23
N GLU A 12 33.91 38.99 35.11
CA GLU A 12 33.29 37.81 35.71
C GLU A 12 32.19 38.18 36.70
N ILE A 13 31.02 37.54 36.54
CA ILE A 13 29.99 37.51 37.57
C ILE A 13 30.48 36.54 38.63
N ARG A 14 30.92 37.03 39.78
CA ARG A 14 31.40 36.20 40.89
C ARG A 14 30.34 36.04 41.97
N LEU A 15 30.31 34.89 42.62
CA LEU A 15 29.54 34.71 43.84
C LEU A 15 30.19 35.56 44.95
N LEU A 16 29.39 36.32 45.70
CA LEU A 16 29.90 37.00 46.89
C LEU A 16 30.30 35.96 47.93
N GLU A 17 31.46 36.13 48.53
CA GLU A 17 31.93 35.21 49.57
C GLU A 17 31.17 35.45 50.87
N THR A 18 31.11 34.45 51.74
CA THR A 18 30.30 34.49 52.98
C THR A 18 30.70 35.59 53.96
N HIS A 19 31.87 36.21 53.77
CA HIS A 19 32.37 37.31 54.59
C HIS A 19 32.21 38.69 53.92
N GLU A 20 31.66 38.76 52.72
CA GLU A 20 31.39 40.00 52.00
C GLU A 20 29.96 40.47 52.26
N LEU A 21 29.81 41.66 52.84
CA LEU A 21 28.50 42.29 52.99
C LEU A 21 27.99 42.76 51.62
N ALA A 22 26.80 42.32 51.23
CA ALA A 22 26.12 42.78 50.03
C ALA A 22 25.72 44.25 50.18
N ARG A 23 26.46 45.14 49.54
CA ARG A 23 26.26 46.60 49.60
C ARG A 23 25.67 47.08 48.29
N GLY A 24 24.52 47.75 48.36
CA GLY A 24 23.96 48.51 47.24
C GLY A 24 24.61 49.89 47.09
N GLY A 25 24.19 50.64 46.07
CA GLY A 25 24.72 51.98 45.76
C GLY A 25 25.76 51.96 44.64
N ILE A 26 26.14 53.14 44.13
CA ILE A 26 26.96 53.30 42.92
C ILE A 26 28.34 52.61 43.00
N ASN A 27 28.87 52.48 44.23
CA ASN A 27 30.14 51.80 44.53
C ASN A 27 29.93 50.51 45.36
N GLY A 28 28.71 49.96 45.35
CA GLY A 28 28.38 48.73 46.06
C GLY A 28 28.75 47.49 45.24
N ASN A 29 29.21 46.42 45.89
CA ASN A 29 29.60 45.17 45.21
C ASN A 29 28.43 44.48 44.46
N LEU A 30 27.18 44.78 44.81
CA LEU A 30 26.03 44.35 44.02
C LEU A 30 25.88 45.13 42.70
N ASN A 31 26.31 46.39 42.67
CA ASN A 31 26.26 47.23 41.48
C ASN A 31 27.30 46.78 40.45
N GLU A 32 28.48 46.34 40.89
CA GLU A 32 29.51 45.73 40.02
C GLU A 32 28.98 44.49 39.29
N GLN A 33 28.24 43.63 39.99
CA GLN A 33 27.60 42.45 39.39
C GLN A 33 26.51 42.84 38.39
N ALA A 34 25.72 43.87 38.70
CA ALA A 34 24.67 44.37 37.82
C ALA A 34 25.25 44.96 36.53
N ILE A 35 26.36 45.71 36.62
CA ILE A 35 27.09 46.23 35.46
C ILE A 35 27.63 45.07 34.61
N ALA A 36 28.26 44.06 35.21
CA ALA A 36 28.75 42.89 34.48
C ALA A 36 27.62 42.10 33.77
N LEU A 37 26.43 42.03 34.37
CA LEU A 37 25.25 41.44 33.72
C LEU A 37 24.72 42.32 32.57
N ALA A 38 24.71 43.64 32.74
CA ALA A 38 24.29 44.58 31.70
C ALA A 38 25.22 44.52 30.49
N ASP A 39 26.54 44.60 30.71
CA ASP A 39 27.56 44.50 29.67
C ASP A 39 27.48 43.17 28.91
N ARG A 40 27.24 42.06 29.63
CA ARG A 40 27.02 40.75 29.01
C ARG A 40 25.76 40.73 28.16
N THR A 41 24.68 41.37 28.62
CA THR A 41 23.42 41.44 27.89
C THR A 41 23.57 42.28 26.62
N GLU A 42 24.30 43.39 26.70
CA GLU A 42 24.57 44.26 25.56
C GLU A 42 25.49 43.59 24.52
N PHE A 43 26.55 42.92 24.97
CA PHE A 43 27.41 42.11 24.09
C PHE A 43 26.62 41.00 23.38
N LEU A 44 25.76 40.28 24.10
CA LEU A 44 24.90 39.26 23.49
C LEU A 44 23.88 39.85 22.50
N ASN A 45 23.47 41.11 22.67
CA ASN A 45 22.62 41.79 21.71
C ASN A 45 23.39 42.29 20.48
N GLN A 46 24.67 42.65 20.63
CA GLN A 46 25.55 43.02 19.51
C GLN A 46 25.99 41.80 18.68
N GLU A 47 26.23 40.65 19.32
CA GLU A 47 26.65 39.40 18.67
C GLU A 47 25.48 38.50 18.22
N LYS A 48 24.25 38.85 18.58
CA LYS A 48 23.07 38.16 18.03
C LYS A 48 22.98 38.47 16.54
N ALA A 49 23.20 37.44 15.72
CA ALA A 49 22.92 37.49 14.28
C ALA A 49 21.53 38.10 14.07
N ASN A 50 21.45 39.11 13.21
CA ASN A 50 20.21 39.85 12.99
C ASN A 50 19.15 38.89 12.46
N LYS A 51 17.89 39.09 12.83
CA LYS A 51 16.78 38.24 12.37
C LYS A 51 16.71 38.14 10.83
N SER A 52 17.19 39.17 10.12
CA SER A 52 17.34 39.22 8.67
C SER A 52 18.42 38.28 8.10
N GLU A 53 19.38 37.84 8.90
CA GLU A 53 20.45 36.91 8.50
C GLU A 53 20.06 35.44 8.73
N ILE A 54 19.10 35.18 9.62
CA ILE A 54 18.63 33.84 9.99
C ILE A 54 17.43 33.38 9.15
N VAL A 55 16.68 34.29 8.53
CA VAL A 55 15.51 33.94 7.69
C VAL A 55 15.98 33.51 6.30
N GLN A 56 16.49 32.29 6.20
CA GLN A 56 16.41 31.52 4.95
C GLN A 56 14.99 30.97 4.84
N GLY A 57 14.03 31.83 4.50
CA GLY A 57 12.65 31.43 4.28
C GLY A 57 12.53 30.35 3.19
N VAL A 58 11.57 29.45 3.36
CA VAL A 58 11.12 28.55 2.29
C VAL A 58 9.96 29.25 1.60
N PHE A 59 10.09 29.50 0.30
CA PHE A 59 9.08 30.17 -0.52
C PHE A 59 8.56 29.18 -1.56
N GLU A 60 7.24 29.01 -1.65
CA GLU A 60 6.62 28.03 -2.54
C GLU A 60 5.87 28.74 -3.68
N PHE A 61 6.01 28.21 -4.89
CA PHE A 61 5.37 28.69 -6.10
C PHE A 61 4.82 27.50 -6.89
N ALA A 62 3.61 27.63 -7.44
CA ALA A 62 3.03 26.57 -8.26
C ALA A 62 3.75 26.45 -9.61
N THR A 63 4.20 27.58 -10.16
CA THR A 63 4.89 27.66 -11.46
C THR A 63 6.20 28.45 -11.40
N TYR A 64 7.09 28.20 -12.36
CA TYR A 64 8.30 29.01 -12.53
C TYR A 64 7.96 30.46 -12.89
N ALA A 65 6.86 30.69 -13.61
CA ALA A 65 6.40 32.04 -13.94
C ALA A 65 6.06 32.86 -12.69
N GLU A 66 5.37 32.25 -11.71
CA GLU A 66 5.07 32.88 -10.42
C GLU A 66 6.34 33.21 -9.64
N PHE A 67 7.28 32.26 -9.55
CA PHE A 67 8.60 32.52 -8.96
C PHE A 67 9.29 33.68 -9.67
N ASN A 68 9.35 33.66 -11.01
CA ASN A 68 10.07 34.66 -11.81
C ASN A 68 9.48 36.07 -11.64
N SER A 69 8.17 36.18 -11.43
CA SER A 69 7.49 37.45 -11.12
C SER A 69 7.82 37.99 -9.70
N THR A 70 8.19 37.11 -8.78
CA THR A 70 8.40 37.44 -7.34
C THR A 70 9.87 37.47 -6.94
N LYS A 71 10.78 36.86 -7.71
CA LYS A 71 12.19 36.62 -7.33
C LYS A 71 12.99 37.86 -6.95
N ALA A 72 12.63 39.04 -7.47
CA ALA A 72 13.26 40.32 -7.13
C ALA A 72 13.02 40.74 -5.67
N ASN A 73 11.96 40.22 -5.05
CA ASN A 73 11.56 40.53 -3.68
C ASN A 73 11.95 39.43 -2.68
N LEU A 74 12.59 38.34 -3.14
CA LEU A 74 12.98 37.23 -2.28
C LEU A 74 14.31 37.51 -1.58
N PRO A 75 14.46 37.11 -0.30
CA PRO A 75 15.75 37.15 0.39
C PRO A 75 16.83 36.36 -0.35
N LEU A 76 18.08 36.83 -0.27
CA LEU A 76 19.22 36.10 -0.81
C LEU A 76 19.41 34.76 -0.10
N ASN A 77 19.83 33.73 -0.84
CA ASN A 77 20.11 32.38 -0.34
C ASN A 77 18.90 31.65 0.27
N CYS A 78 17.68 32.01 -0.13
CA CYS A 78 16.47 31.35 0.34
C CYS A 78 16.20 30.04 -0.40
N THR A 79 15.36 29.19 0.21
CA THR A 79 14.86 27.97 -0.44
C THR A 79 13.60 28.31 -1.20
N VAL A 80 13.50 27.83 -2.44
CA VAL A 80 12.35 28.06 -3.32
C VAL A 80 11.81 26.71 -3.77
N VAL A 81 10.55 26.42 -3.47
CA VAL A 81 9.85 25.21 -3.89
C VAL A 81 9.02 25.52 -5.13
N ILE A 82 9.20 24.77 -6.22
CA ILE A 82 8.46 24.95 -7.47
C ILE A 82 7.68 23.68 -7.79
N GLY A 83 6.36 23.80 -7.99
CA GLY A 83 5.44 22.70 -8.31
C GLY A 83 5.42 22.26 -9.78
N GLU A 84 6.08 23.00 -10.67
CA GLU A 84 6.11 22.79 -12.13
C GLU A 84 7.39 22.07 -12.59
N GLU A 85 7.25 21.14 -13.54
CA GLU A 85 8.38 20.46 -14.18
C GLU A 85 9.04 21.34 -15.25
N ASN A 86 10.36 21.48 -15.17
CA ASN A 86 11.14 22.23 -16.15
C ASN A 86 11.22 21.46 -17.49
N THR A 87 10.23 21.65 -18.35
CA THR A 87 10.16 21.01 -19.68
C THR A 87 11.02 21.71 -20.74
N THR A 88 11.59 22.88 -20.43
CA THR A 88 12.30 23.73 -21.40
C THR A 88 13.80 23.44 -21.53
N GLY A 89 14.37 22.61 -20.65
CA GLY A 89 15.75 22.10 -20.75
C GLY A 89 16.89 23.13 -20.60
N THR A 90 16.58 24.40 -20.36
CA THR A 90 17.57 25.51 -20.39
C THR A 90 17.91 26.08 -19.00
N GLY A 91 17.45 25.44 -17.91
CA GLY A 91 17.73 25.87 -16.53
C GLY A 91 18.22 24.73 -15.63
N THR A 92 18.98 25.07 -14.58
CA THR A 92 19.51 24.14 -13.55
C THR A 92 18.54 23.92 -12.38
N TRP A 93 17.25 24.24 -12.56
CA TRP A 93 16.18 24.10 -11.57
C TRP A 93 15.20 23.00 -11.98
N GLY A 94 14.49 22.43 -11.00
CA GLY A 94 13.49 21.38 -11.22
C GLY A 94 12.42 21.33 -10.13
N VAL A 95 11.42 20.46 -10.30
CA VAL A 95 10.31 20.27 -9.34
C VAL A 95 10.83 20.06 -7.92
N GLY A 96 10.27 20.73 -6.92
CA GLY A 96 10.67 20.60 -5.51
C GLY A 96 11.63 21.70 -5.06
N ASN A 97 12.56 21.37 -4.16
CA ASN A 97 13.41 22.35 -3.49
C ASN A 97 14.54 22.85 -4.39
N ASN A 98 14.61 24.16 -4.55
CA ASN A 98 15.65 24.91 -5.25
C ASN A 98 16.25 25.96 -4.29
N ARG A 99 17.40 26.54 -4.66
CA ARG A 99 18.07 27.60 -3.92
C ARG A 99 18.18 28.84 -4.79
N TRP A 100 17.67 29.96 -4.28
CA TRP A 100 17.78 31.26 -4.92
C TRP A 100 18.87 32.07 -4.23
N ASN A 101 19.92 32.46 -4.96
CA ASN A 101 21.03 33.24 -4.42
C ASN A 101 20.97 34.74 -4.78
N GLY A 102 19.86 35.20 -5.36
CA GLY A 102 19.70 36.56 -5.88
C GLY A 102 19.98 36.75 -7.37
N SER A 103 20.60 35.77 -8.02
CA SER A 103 20.93 35.85 -9.46
C SER A 103 20.57 34.57 -10.22
N THR A 104 20.83 33.40 -9.61
CA THR A 104 20.54 32.10 -10.18
C THR A 104 19.66 31.28 -9.25
N LEU A 105 18.76 30.51 -9.86
CA LEU A 105 17.99 29.47 -9.21
C LEU A 105 18.63 28.12 -9.54
N THR A 106 19.17 27.43 -8.54
CA THR A 106 19.79 26.12 -8.71
C THR A 106 19.06 25.05 -7.92
N LYS A 107 19.05 23.81 -8.39
CA LYS A 107 18.46 22.70 -7.65
C LYS A 107 19.18 22.50 -6.31
N SER A 108 18.42 22.26 -5.24
CA SER A 108 18.99 22.01 -3.91
C SER A 108 19.63 20.63 -3.85
N SER A 109 20.86 20.53 -3.33
CA SER A 109 21.52 19.24 -3.03
C SER A 109 20.81 18.42 -1.94
N PHE A 110 19.84 19.04 -1.25
CA PHE A 110 19.05 18.45 -0.18
C PHE A 110 17.58 18.28 -0.56
N ASP A 111 17.25 18.28 -1.86
CA ASP A 111 15.89 18.04 -2.32
C ASP A 111 15.41 16.62 -1.92
N PRO A 112 14.36 16.47 -1.10
CA PRO A 112 13.93 15.16 -0.62
C PRO A 112 13.48 14.23 -1.75
N VAL A 113 12.88 14.79 -2.81
CA VAL A 113 12.43 14.00 -3.97
C VAL A 113 13.62 13.48 -4.76
N GLU A 114 14.63 14.31 -5.01
CA GLU A 114 15.87 13.89 -5.66
C GLU A 114 16.64 12.88 -4.81
N GLN A 115 16.78 13.10 -3.50
CA GLN A 115 17.41 12.14 -2.59
C GLN A 115 16.64 10.82 -2.52
N ALA A 116 15.31 10.86 -2.48
CA ALA A 116 14.46 9.68 -2.51
C ALA A 116 14.52 8.93 -3.84
N LYS A 117 14.79 9.62 -4.96
CA LYS A 117 15.03 8.99 -6.27
C LYS A 117 16.44 8.44 -6.41
N LEU A 118 17.46 9.09 -5.83
CA LEU A 118 18.86 8.73 -5.97
C LEU A 118 19.15 7.32 -5.44
N TYR A 119 18.64 6.97 -4.26
CA TYR A 119 18.86 5.63 -3.68
C TYR A 119 18.29 4.47 -4.54
N PRO A 120 17.00 4.43 -4.89
CA PRO A 120 16.44 3.35 -5.71
C PRO A 120 16.94 3.36 -7.15
N ASN A 121 17.30 4.52 -7.72
CA ASN A 121 17.85 4.57 -9.08
C ASN A 121 19.33 4.15 -9.15
N SER A 122 20.11 4.37 -8.09
CA SER A 122 21.53 3.99 -8.04
C SER A 122 21.76 2.57 -7.55
N ASN A 123 20.78 1.98 -6.86
CA ASN A 123 20.87 0.63 -6.31
C ASN A 123 20.24 -0.41 -7.25
N PRO A 124 21.04 -1.32 -7.85
CA PRO A 124 20.57 -2.31 -8.83
C PRO A 124 19.54 -3.32 -8.28
N LEU A 125 19.34 -3.39 -6.96
CA LEU A 125 18.28 -4.21 -6.35
C LEU A 125 16.88 -3.64 -6.59
N PHE A 126 16.75 -2.32 -6.76
CA PHE A 126 15.46 -1.65 -6.96
C PHE A 126 15.19 -1.32 -8.43
N LYS A 127 16.23 -0.94 -9.19
CA LYS A 127 16.13 -0.65 -10.62
C LYS A 127 17.26 -1.35 -11.37
N SER A 128 16.90 -2.24 -12.30
CA SER A 128 17.88 -2.97 -13.10
C SER A 128 18.84 -2.01 -13.81
N LYS A 129 20.14 -2.26 -13.67
CA LYS A 129 21.18 -1.47 -14.35
C LYS A 129 21.46 -2.05 -15.74
N SER A 130 21.34 -1.23 -16.77
CA SER A 130 21.74 -1.64 -18.12
C SER A 130 23.25 -1.84 -18.21
N LEU A 131 23.65 -2.98 -18.74
CA LEU A 131 25.03 -3.27 -19.10
C LEU A 131 25.29 -2.79 -20.52
N THR A 132 26.51 -2.36 -20.79
CA THR A 132 27.02 -1.94 -22.10
C THR A 132 27.95 -3.00 -22.68
N ASN A 133 28.27 -2.90 -23.97
CA ASN A 133 29.22 -3.81 -24.63
C ASN A 133 30.68 -3.71 -24.10
N THR A 134 31.00 -2.69 -23.31
CA THR A 134 32.31 -2.55 -22.66
C THR A 134 32.35 -3.15 -21.25
N ASP A 135 31.18 -3.41 -20.64
CA ASP A 135 31.07 -3.95 -19.29
C ASP A 135 31.53 -5.43 -19.24
N ASP A 136 32.52 -5.70 -18.40
CA ASP A 136 33.01 -7.04 -18.11
C ASP A 136 32.26 -7.62 -16.89
N LEU A 137 31.63 -8.79 -17.05
CA LEU A 137 30.86 -9.40 -15.97
C LEU A 137 31.71 -9.76 -14.75
N ASN A 138 33.02 -9.93 -14.89
CA ASN A 138 33.90 -10.14 -13.73
C ASN A 138 33.96 -8.93 -12.80
N ASN A 139 33.74 -7.73 -13.33
CA ASN A 139 33.81 -6.47 -12.58
C ASN A 139 32.48 -6.09 -11.92
N ILE A 140 31.41 -6.85 -12.17
CA ILE A 140 30.10 -6.63 -11.54
C ILE A 140 30.10 -7.28 -10.16
N LEU A 141 30.46 -6.47 -9.15
CA LEU A 141 30.56 -6.89 -7.76
C LEU A 141 29.44 -6.34 -6.87
N THR A 142 28.54 -5.51 -7.38
CA THR A 142 27.42 -4.98 -6.60
C THR A 142 26.23 -5.94 -6.68
N ALA A 143 25.57 -6.23 -5.56
CA ALA A 143 24.37 -7.07 -5.58
C ALA A 143 23.23 -6.36 -6.33
N GLY A 144 22.46 -7.12 -7.09
CA GLY A 144 21.24 -6.65 -7.76
C GLY A 144 21.04 -7.19 -9.17
N TYR A 145 20.16 -6.50 -9.92
CA TYR A 145 19.70 -6.92 -11.24
C TYR A 145 20.30 -6.06 -12.35
N TYR A 146 20.65 -6.72 -13.44
CA TYR A 146 21.32 -6.12 -14.58
C TYR A 146 20.72 -6.63 -15.89
N THR A 147 20.66 -5.76 -16.89
CA THR A 147 20.06 -6.05 -18.21
C THR A 147 21.08 -5.87 -19.31
N ALA A 148 21.35 -6.94 -20.06
CA ALA A 148 22.15 -6.92 -21.28
C ALA A 148 21.25 -6.94 -22.53
N PHE A 149 20.34 -5.96 -22.63
CA PHE A 149 19.41 -5.77 -23.76
C PHE A 149 19.58 -4.34 -24.34
N GLY A 150 19.47 -4.17 -25.66
CA GLY A 150 19.40 -2.86 -26.33
C GLY A 150 20.30 -2.68 -27.57
N ASN A 151 20.04 -1.63 -28.35
CA ASN A 151 20.83 -1.27 -29.55
C ASN A 151 22.29 -0.99 -29.17
N GLY A 152 23.21 -1.85 -29.63
CA GLY A 152 24.66 -1.72 -29.37
C GLY A 152 25.21 -2.63 -28.26
N ASN A 153 24.36 -3.34 -27.53
CA ASN A 153 24.75 -4.27 -26.46
C ASN A 153 24.76 -5.70 -26.98
N THR A 154 25.86 -6.13 -27.59
CA THR A 154 26.08 -7.53 -27.94
C THR A 154 26.92 -8.18 -26.83
N PRO A 155 26.35 -9.09 -26.02
CA PRO A 155 27.12 -9.89 -25.08
C PRO A 155 28.31 -10.56 -25.77
N SER A 156 29.48 -10.53 -25.14
CA SER A 156 30.71 -11.09 -25.70
C SER A 156 31.36 -12.03 -24.69
N LEU A 157 31.83 -13.18 -25.18
CA LEU A 157 32.61 -14.13 -24.38
C LEU A 157 33.91 -13.49 -23.86
N GLU A 158 34.49 -12.54 -24.60
CA GLU A 158 35.69 -11.78 -24.19
C GLU A 158 35.44 -10.87 -22.97
N LYS A 159 34.17 -10.53 -22.72
CA LYS A 159 33.72 -9.76 -21.55
C LYS A 159 33.07 -10.64 -20.49
N HIS A 160 33.41 -11.94 -20.52
CA HIS A 160 32.97 -12.95 -19.57
C HIS A 160 31.46 -13.15 -19.49
N TYR A 161 30.72 -12.86 -20.57
CA TYR A 161 29.35 -13.35 -20.71
C TYR A 161 29.36 -14.86 -20.99
N PRO A 162 28.39 -15.63 -20.49
CA PRO A 162 28.32 -17.07 -20.76
C PRO A 162 27.85 -17.40 -22.17
N THR A 163 27.26 -16.43 -22.88
CA THR A 163 26.70 -16.57 -24.23
C THR A 163 26.77 -15.23 -24.97
N THR A 164 26.66 -15.26 -26.30
CA THR A 164 26.56 -14.04 -27.14
C THR A 164 25.14 -13.49 -27.24
N ARG A 165 24.17 -14.17 -26.61
CA ARG A 165 22.76 -13.80 -26.61
C ARG A 165 22.44 -12.79 -25.51
N PRO A 166 21.54 -11.82 -25.75
CA PRO A 166 21.09 -10.88 -24.73
C PRO A 166 20.40 -11.61 -23.58
N GLY A 167 20.34 -10.96 -22.42
CA GLY A 167 19.86 -11.62 -21.20
C GLY A 167 19.86 -10.75 -19.96
N HIS A 168 19.49 -11.37 -18.85
CA HIS A 168 19.45 -10.78 -17.52
C HIS A 168 20.53 -11.38 -16.64
N LEU A 169 21.28 -10.54 -15.94
CA LEU A 169 22.24 -10.94 -14.93
C LEU A 169 21.70 -10.59 -13.55
N ARG A 170 21.80 -11.53 -12.61
CA ARG A 170 21.59 -11.31 -11.18
C ARG A 170 22.90 -11.57 -10.44
N MET A 171 23.27 -10.63 -9.57
CA MET A 171 24.44 -10.73 -8.69
C MET A 171 23.97 -10.77 -7.25
N ASP A 172 24.40 -11.79 -6.49
CA ASP A 172 24.10 -11.93 -5.07
C ASP A 172 25.37 -12.13 -4.25
N TRP A 173 25.36 -11.66 -2.99
CA TRP A 173 26.38 -11.98 -1.99
C TRP A 173 25.74 -12.73 -0.83
N VAL A 174 26.33 -13.86 -0.45
CA VAL A 174 25.90 -14.65 0.71
C VAL A 174 27.03 -14.69 1.72
N ALA A 175 26.75 -14.20 2.94
CA ALA A 175 27.68 -14.31 4.06
C ALA A 175 27.69 -15.75 4.58
N THR A 176 28.86 -16.41 4.56
CA THR A 176 28.98 -17.83 4.95
C THR A 176 29.58 -18.04 6.35
N GLY A 177 29.52 -17.03 7.22
CA GLY A 177 30.14 -17.08 8.55
C GLY A 177 31.65 -16.87 8.48
N SER A 178 32.44 -17.70 9.19
CA SER A 178 33.90 -17.52 9.36
C SER A 178 34.74 -17.70 8.07
N THR A 179 34.14 -18.14 6.97
CA THR A 179 34.80 -18.42 5.69
C THR A 179 34.70 -17.30 4.65
N GLY A 180 34.05 -16.17 4.98
CA GLY A 180 33.92 -15.00 4.11
C GLY A 180 32.60 -14.94 3.33
N THR A 181 32.55 -14.04 2.33
CA THR A 181 31.36 -13.77 1.52
C THR A 181 31.52 -14.40 0.14
N ILE A 182 30.58 -15.25 -0.27
CA ILE A 182 30.57 -15.88 -1.59
C ILE A 182 29.70 -15.05 -2.52
N GLY A 183 30.23 -14.75 -3.70
CA GLY A 183 29.51 -14.03 -4.76
C GLY A 183 28.92 -15.02 -5.75
N PHE A 184 27.66 -14.83 -6.13
CA PHE A 184 26.97 -15.64 -7.14
C PHE A 184 26.52 -14.77 -8.29
N GLN A 185 26.77 -15.24 -9.51
CA GLN A 185 26.21 -14.66 -10.72
C GLN A 185 25.32 -15.66 -11.42
N TRP A 186 24.12 -15.20 -11.79
CA TRP A 186 23.14 -15.94 -12.58
C TRP A 186 22.86 -15.17 -13.85
N TYR A 187 23.00 -15.82 -15.00
CA TYR A 187 22.68 -15.22 -16.30
C TYR A 187 21.57 -16.02 -16.97
N GLN A 188 20.49 -15.34 -17.32
CA GLN A 188 19.39 -15.91 -18.09
C GLN A 188 19.37 -15.29 -19.49
N SER A 189 19.55 -16.10 -20.53
CA SER A 189 19.43 -15.63 -21.91
C SER A 189 17.97 -15.35 -22.29
N ASP A 190 17.78 -14.60 -23.37
CA ASP A 190 16.48 -14.38 -24.04
C ASP A 190 15.77 -15.69 -24.47
N LEU A 191 16.47 -16.82 -24.57
CA LEU A 191 15.88 -18.15 -24.81
C LEU A 191 15.54 -18.94 -23.54
N GLY A 192 15.76 -18.35 -22.36
CA GLY A 192 15.53 -19.01 -21.08
C GLY A 192 16.62 -20.00 -20.66
N GLU A 193 17.79 -19.97 -21.32
CA GLU A 193 18.94 -20.75 -20.85
C GLU A 193 19.50 -20.10 -19.59
N ILE A 194 19.85 -20.91 -18.58
CA ILE A 194 20.36 -20.42 -17.31
C ILE A 194 21.79 -20.88 -17.12
N TYR A 195 22.65 -19.91 -16.85
CA TYR A 195 24.04 -20.07 -16.50
C TYR A 195 24.27 -19.57 -15.10
N TRP A 196 25.17 -20.21 -14.37
CA TRP A 196 25.58 -19.76 -13.05
C TRP A 196 27.09 -19.89 -12.88
N ARG A 197 27.66 -19.05 -12.02
CA ARG A 197 29.03 -19.16 -11.52
C ARG A 197 29.14 -18.51 -10.15
N ASN A 198 30.23 -18.78 -9.45
CA ASN A 198 30.50 -18.17 -8.15
C ASN A 198 31.98 -17.78 -8.00
N THR A 199 32.25 -16.96 -6.98
CA THR A 199 33.59 -16.64 -6.49
C THR A 199 33.62 -16.78 -4.97
N ASN A 200 34.72 -17.28 -4.41
CA ASN A 200 34.80 -17.68 -3.00
C ASN A 200 34.98 -16.49 -2.05
N THR A 201 35.51 -15.36 -2.52
CA THR A 201 35.71 -14.13 -1.74
C THR A 201 35.66 -12.90 -2.64
N ILE A 202 35.31 -11.73 -2.07
CA ILE A 202 35.34 -10.44 -2.79
C ILE A 202 36.76 -10.20 -3.34
N GLY A 203 36.88 -10.04 -4.65
CA GLY A 203 38.15 -9.82 -5.35
C GLY A 203 38.88 -11.08 -5.83
N SER A 204 38.37 -12.28 -5.54
CA SER A 204 38.89 -13.52 -6.13
C SER A 204 38.37 -13.74 -7.55
N ALA A 205 39.15 -14.47 -8.35
CA ALA A 205 38.76 -14.83 -9.72
C ALA A 205 37.43 -15.59 -9.74
N TRP A 206 36.55 -15.21 -10.67
CA TRP A 206 35.31 -15.93 -10.92
C TRP A 206 35.60 -17.32 -11.47
N LEU A 207 34.86 -18.32 -10.99
CA LEU A 207 34.86 -19.64 -11.61
C LEU A 207 34.24 -19.58 -13.01
N ALA A 208 34.54 -20.59 -13.83
CA ALA A 208 33.94 -20.71 -15.15
C ALA A 208 32.42 -20.83 -15.06
N TRP A 209 31.73 -20.26 -16.04
CA TRP A 209 30.29 -20.40 -16.17
C TRP A 209 29.90 -21.86 -16.36
N GLN A 210 28.88 -22.28 -15.62
CA GLN A 210 28.24 -23.57 -15.79
C GLN A 210 26.83 -23.33 -16.33
N GLN A 211 26.49 -23.96 -17.46
CA GLN A 211 25.13 -23.97 -17.96
C GLN A 211 24.32 -25.02 -17.18
N ILE A 212 23.35 -24.58 -16.40
CA ILE A 212 22.51 -25.46 -15.56
C ILE A 212 21.16 -25.77 -16.18
N LEU A 213 20.74 -24.97 -17.16
CA LEU A 213 19.51 -25.21 -17.89
C LEU A 213 19.69 -24.86 -19.36
N LYS A 214 19.54 -25.87 -20.23
CA LYS A 214 19.47 -25.68 -21.68
C LYS A 214 18.02 -25.49 -22.11
N LYS A 215 17.82 -24.79 -23.22
CA LYS A 215 16.49 -24.70 -23.85
C LYS A 215 15.89 -26.09 -24.14
N SER A 216 16.71 -27.04 -24.61
CA SER A 216 16.29 -28.43 -24.84
C SER A 216 15.80 -29.15 -23.57
N ASP A 217 16.35 -28.79 -22.40
CA ASP A 217 15.94 -29.37 -21.12
C ASP A 217 14.60 -28.79 -20.67
N LEU A 218 14.38 -27.48 -20.91
CA LEU A 218 13.11 -26.81 -20.69
C LEU A 218 12.02 -27.40 -21.60
N ASP A 219 12.33 -27.53 -22.89
CA ASP A 219 11.41 -28.04 -23.90
C ASP A 219 11.08 -29.54 -23.67
N SER A 220 11.98 -30.32 -23.05
CA SER A 220 11.76 -31.75 -22.76
C SER A 220 11.06 -32.05 -21.43
N THR A 221 11.00 -31.08 -20.50
CA THR A 221 10.32 -31.22 -19.19
C THR A 221 8.89 -30.71 -19.20
N ALA A 222 8.47 -29.95 -20.22
CA ALA A 222 7.14 -29.32 -20.28
C ALA A 222 6.01 -30.21 -20.82
N MET A 223 6.28 -31.44 -21.30
CA MET A 223 5.24 -32.35 -21.82
C MET A 223 5.35 -33.77 -21.25
N VAL A 224 4.24 -34.28 -20.68
CA VAL A 224 4.08 -35.68 -20.33
C VAL A 224 4.14 -36.51 -21.60
N LYS A 225 5.09 -37.45 -21.70
CA LYS A 225 5.26 -38.31 -22.88
C LYS A 225 4.48 -39.61 -22.69
N THR A 226 3.51 -39.89 -23.55
CA THR A 226 2.86 -41.20 -23.61
C THR A 226 3.84 -42.21 -24.21
N ILE A 227 4.07 -43.35 -23.55
CA ILE A 227 4.90 -44.44 -24.07
C ILE A 227 4.03 -45.54 -24.64
N ALA A 228 4.50 -46.21 -25.71
CA ALA A 228 3.75 -47.27 -26.38
C ALA A 228 3.79 -48.59 -25.58
N ASP A 229 2.75 -49.41 -25.70
CA ASP A 229 2.68 -50.78 -25.20
C ASP A 229 3.92 -51.59 -25.61
N GLY A 230 4.43 -52.46 -24.72
CA GLY A 230 5.63 -53.25 -25.01
C GLY A 230 6.96 -52.58 -24.66
N THR A 231 6.96 -51.31 -24.24
CA THR A 231 8.21 -50.58 -23.94
C THR A 231 8.96 -51.21 -22.77
N ASP A 232 10.26 -51.46 -22.92
CA ASP A 232 11.11 -51.84 -21.80
C ASP A 232 11.50 -50.60 -20.99
N LEU A 233 11.05 -50.53 -19.73
CA LEU A 233 11.34 -49.39 -18.84
C LEU A 233 12.84 -49.19 -18.58
N ASN A 234 13.68 -50.21 -18.79
CA ASN A 234 15.13 -50.08 -18.68
C ASN A 234 15.72 -49.16 -19.77
N THR A 235 15.02 -48.98 -20.89
CA THR A 235 15.47 -48.14 -22.01
C THR A 235 15.18 -46.65 -21.78
N LEU A 236 14.31 -46.31 -20.83
CA LEU A 236 13.93 -44.93 -20.50
C LEU A 236 14.97 -44.26 -19.60
N LYS A 237 15.98 -43.65 -20.23
CA LYS A 237 17.12 -42.99 -19.57
C LYS A 237 17.11 -41.47 -19.67
N VAL A 238 16.20 -40.90 -20.46
CA VAL A 238 16.09 -39.46 -20.68
C VAL A 238 15.24 -38.85 -19.57
N ARG A 239 15.65 -37.67 -19.07
CA ARG A 239 14.88 -36.95 -18.05
C ARG A 239 13.49 -36.61 -18.60
N GLY A 240 12.45 -36.91 -17.83
CA GLY A 240 11.07 -36.64 -18.23
C GLY A 240 10.04 -37.37 -17.38
N GLN A 241 8.77 -36.99 -17.57
CA GLN A 241 7.61 -37.67 -17.01
C GLN A 241 6.92 -38.46 -18.12
N TYR A 242 6.71 -39.75 -17.87
CA TYR A 242 6.16 -40.70 -18.82
C TYR A 242 4.85 -41.26 -18.27
N ASP A 243 3.79 -41.16 -19.07
CA ASP A 243 2.48 -41.71 -18.72
C ASP A 243 2.38 -43.15 -19.19
N ILE A 244 2.06 -44.05 -18.24
CA ILE A 244 1.95 -45.50 -18.44
C ILE A 244 0.46 -45.92 -18.31
N SER A 245 -0.47 -44.97 -18.23
CA SER A 245 -1.89 -45.20 -17.89
C SER A 245 -2.74 -45.95 -18.92
N GLN A 246 -2.35 -46.00 -20.20
CA GLN A 246 -3.22 -46.53 -21.26
C GLN A 246 -2.96 -47.98 -21.70
N ALA A 247 -1.91 -48.62 -21.16
CA ALA A 247 -1.42 -49.91 -21.64
C ALA A 247 -1.58 -50.99 -20.57
N LYS A 248 -1.90 -52.23 -20.97
CA LYS A 248 -2.01 -53.36 -20.02
C LYS A 248 -0.66 -53.59 -19.34
N ALA A 249 -0.62 -53.60 -18.01
CA ALA A 249 0.60 -53.76 -17.22
C ALA A 249 1.41 -55.01 -17.63
N SER A 250 0.76 -56.08 -18.08
CA SER A 250 1.40 -57.31 -18.57
C SER A 250 2.24 -57.15 -19.85
N THR A 251 2.19 -55.99 -20.52
CA THR A 251 2.91 -55.76 -21.79
C THR A 251 4.24 -55.02 -21.60
N PHE A 252 4.49 -54.34 -20.48
CA PHE A 252 5.76 -53.65 -20.25
C PHE A 252 6.81 -54.56 -19.61
N LEU A 253 8.03 -54.50 -20.11
CA LEU A 253 9.17 -55.22 -19.53
C LEU A 253 9.78 -54.39 -18.39
N ASN A 254 10.20 -55.09 -17.33
CA ASN A 254 10.89 -54.51 -16.15
C ASN A 254 10.05 -53.52 -15.30
N LEU A 255 8.74 -53.74 -15.23
CA LEU A 255 7.88 -53.13 -14.19
C LEU A 255 8.28 -53.58 -12.78
N PRO A 256 7.89 -52.83 -11.73
CA PRO A 256 7.99 -53.31 -10.35
C PRO A 256 7.33 -54.70 -10.22
N PRO A 257 8.00 -55.71 -9.62
CA PRO A 257 7.52 -57.09 -9.62
C PRO A 257 6.10 -57.27 -9.06
N GLN A 258 5.73 -56.47 -8.06
CA GLN A 258 4.38 -56.54 -7.47
C GLN A 258 3.26 -56.04 -8.41
N MET A 259 3.59 -55.32 -9.49
CA MET A 259 2.62 -54.90 -10.50
C MET A 259 2.30 -56.03 -11.50
N ILE A 260 3.15 -57.05 -11.59
CA ILE A 260 3.02 -58.16 -12.57
C ILE A 260 2.08 -59.25 -12.04
N GLU A 261 2.00 -59.44 -10.72
CA GLU A 261 1.25 -60.54 -10.08
C GLU A 261 -0.29 -60.36 -10.07
N GLN A 262 -0.83 -59.23 -10.53
CA GLN A 262 -2.28 -59.00 -10.64
C GLN A 262 -2.70 -58.83 -12.11
N GLU A 263 -2.81 -59.94 -12.84
CA GLU A 263 -3.06 -59.99 -14.30
C GLU A 263 -4.35 -59.28 -14.80
N ASN A 264 -5.22 -58.78 -13.93
CA ASN A 264 -6.51 -58.17 -14.32
C ASN A 264 -6.74 -56.73 -13.83
N ALA A 265 -5.77 -56.07 -13.20
CA ALA A 265 -5.93 -54.67 -12.79
C ALA A 265 -5.39 -53.73 -13.87
N ASN A 266 -6.13 -52.64 -14.16
CA ASN A 266 -5.64 -51.49 -14.93
C ASN A 266 -4.54 -50.75 -14.14
N GLY A 267 -3.41 -51.42 -13.92
CA GLY A 267 -2.27 -50.97 -13.10
C GLY A 267 -1.42 -49.92 -13.81
N GLY A 268 -2.05 -48.83 -14.26
CA GLY A 268 -1.34 -47.67 -14.77
C GLY A 268 -0.63 -46.90 -13.65
N GLY A 269 0.24 -45.98 -14.05
CA GLY A 269 0.99 -45.13 -13.14
C GLY A 269 1.80 -44.11 -13.91
N THR A 270 2.50 -43.25 -13.18
CA THR A 270 3.41 -42.27 -13.78
C THR A 270 4.86 -42.68 -13.47
N LEU A 271 5.70 -42.77 -14.50
CA LEU A 271 7.13 -42.95 -14.35
C LEU A 271 7.85 -41.61 -14.54
N THR A 272 8.60 -41.19 -13.52
CA THR A 272 9.48 -40.04 -13.58
C THR A 272 10.93 -40.50 -13.66
N VAL A 273 11.63 -40.10 -14.72
CA VAL A 273 13.07 -40.33 -14.88
C VAL A 273 13.81 -39.04 -14.51
N ILE A 274 14.67 -39.12 -13.50
CA ILE A 274 15.48 -37.98 -13.05
C ILE A 274 16.95 -38.33 -13.25
N LYS A 275 17.63 -37.57 -14.11
CA LYS A 275 19.08 -37.68 -14.25
C LYS A 275 19.74 -36.63 -13.35
N ASN A 276 20.57 -37.06 -12.41
CA ASN A 276 21.35 -36.13 -11.61
C ASN A 276 22.48 -35.57 -12.50
N PRO A 277 22.54 -34.25 -12.72
CA PRO A 277 23.53 -33.65 -13.62
C PRO A 277 24.97 -33.84 -13.13
N ASN A 278 25.17 -34.09 -11.83
CA ASN A 278 26.49 -34.11 -11.20
C ASN A 278 27.05 -35.51 -10.92
N THR A 279 26.23 -36.57 -10.96
CA THR A 279 26.67 -37.89 -10.44
C THR A 279 26.61 -39.06 -11.44
N TYR A 280 26.34 -38.82 -12.73
CA TYR A 280 26.04 -39.89 -13.71
C TYR A 280 24.91 -40.85 -13.29
N ILE A 281 24.23 -40.61 -12.16
CA ILE A 281 23.16 -41.48 -11.67
C ILE A 281 21.85 -41.05 -12.32
N THR A 282 21.14 -42.03 -12.87
CA THR A 282 19.76 -41.86 -13.34
C THR A 282 18.84 -42.60 -12.39
N HIS A 283 17.79 -41.92 -11.94
CA HIS A 283 16.76 -42.44 -11.06
C HIS A 283 15.47 -42.63 -11.83
N GLN A 284 14.75 -43.69 -11.46
CA GLN A 284 13.38 -43.91 -11.89
C GLN A 284 12.49 -43.97 -10.65
N TYR A 285 11.44 -43.15 -10.67
CA TYR A 285 10.38 -43.12 -9.68
C TYR A 285 9.10 -43.53 -10.38
N PHE A 286 8.48 -44.60 -9.93
CA PHE A 286 7.21 -45.07 -10.47
C PHE A 286 6.13 -44.92 -9.39
N ASP A 287 5.13 -44.09 -9.64
CA ASP A 287 3.98 -43.93 -8.77
C ASP A 287 2.80 -44.67 -9.40
N GLY A 288 2.46 -45.83 -8.81
CA GLY A 288 1.25 -46.57 -9.19
C GLY A 288 -0.01 -45.89 -8.66
N TYR A 289 -1.17 -46.24 -9.22
CA TYR A 289 -2.45 -45.87 -8.61
C TYR A 289 -2.53 -46.34 -7.15
N ALA A 290 -3.36 -45.68 -6.34
CA ALA A 290 -3.34 -45.65 -4.87
C ALA A 290 -3.16 -47.00 -4.12
N GLU A 291 -3.44 -48.12 -4.76
CA GLU A 291 -3.36 -49.47 -4.21
C GLU A 291 -1.96 -50.13 -4.37
N PHE A 292 -1.13 -49.64 -5.29
CA PHE A 292 0.15 -50.27 -5.65
C PHE A 292 1.39 -49.62 -5.00
N GLY A 293 1.25 -48.40 -4.49
CA GLY A 293 2.33 -47.66 -3.85
C GLY A 293 3.38 -47.12 -4.82
N SER A 294 4.39 -46.45 -4.26
CA SER A 294 5.48 -45.82 -5.01
C SER A 294 6.70 -46.74 -5.06
N TYR A 295 7.47 -46.68 -6.15
CA TYR A 295 8.66 -47.50 -6.36
C TYR A 295 9.84 -46.66 -6.85
N PHE A 296 11.04 -47.09 -6.49
CA PHE A 296 12.28 -46.42 -6.83
C PHE A 296 13.35 -47.39 -7.28
N ARG A 297 14.14 -47.00 -8.26
CA ARG A 297 15.42 -47.63 -8.60
C ARG A 297 16.40 -46.63 -9.20
N SER A 298 17.67 -47.02 -9.27
CA SER A 298 18.72 -46.18 -9.82
C SER A 298 19.63 -46.98 -10.77
N MET A 299 20.35 -46.27 -11.63
CA MET A 299 21.47 -46.81 -12.40
C MET A 299 22.63 -45.83 -12.37
N LEU A 300 23.86 -46.34 -12.35
CA LEU A 300 25.07 -45.54 -12.46
C LEU A 300 25.55 -45.54 -13.92
N GLY A 301 25.68 -44.35 -14.53
CA GLY A 301 26.15 -44.18 -15.90
C GLY A 301 25.21 -44.83 -16.92
N ASN A 302 25.74 -45.74 -17.73
CA ASN A 302 24.99 -46.58 -18.67
C ASN A 302 24.79 -48.02 -18.16
N GLY A 303 25.09 -48.28 -16.89
CA GLY A 303 25.03 -49.62 -16.27
C GLY A 303 23.62 -50.18 -16.09
N THR A 304 23.54 -51.33 -15.44
CA THR A 304 22.30 -52.04 -15.16
C THR A 304 21.49 -51.30 -14.08
N TRP A 305 20.17 -51.22 -14.27
CA TRP A 305 19.25 -50.72 -13.24
C TRP A 305 19.28 -51.61 -12.00
N THR A 306 19.28 -51.01 -10.82
CA THR A 306 19.05 -51.74 -9.57
C THR A 306 17.63 -52.31 -9.57
N PRO A 307 17.37 -53.37 -8.78
CA PRO A 307 16.01 -53.82 -8.53
C PRO A 307 15.12 -52.69 -8.01
N TRP A 308 13.82 -52.77 -8.29
CA TRP A 308 12.82 -51.85 -7.74
C TRP A 308 12.71 -51.99 -6.22
N ILE A 309 12.65 -50.85 -5.53
CA ILE A 309 12.45 -50.72 -4.09
C ILE A 309 11.12 -50.02 -3.87
N GLN A 310 10.20 -50.65 -3.14
CA GLN A 310 8.91 -50.04 -2.79
C GLN A 310 9.10 -48.94 -1.73
N LEU A 311 8.75 -47.71 -2.07
CA LEU A 311 8.72 -46.55 -1.21
C LEU A 311 7.39 -46.53 -0.45
N GLY A 312 7.34 -47.27 0.66
CA GLY A 312 6.17 -47.32 1.53
C GLY A 312 5.87 -48.72 2.03
N ARG A 313 5.90 -48.88 3.35
CA ARG A 313 5.59 -50.10 4.12
C ARG A 313 6.69 -51.17 4.19
N LYS A 314 7.91 -50.75 4.53
CA LYS A 314 8.80 -51.54 5.40
C LYS A 314 9.78 -50.63 6.14
N VAL A 315 9.41 -50.22 7.36
CA VAL A 315 10.40 -49.74 8.33
C VAL A 315 11.20 -50.96 8.75
N THR A 316 12.43 -51.09 8.27
CA THR A 316 13.34 -52.11 8.79
C THR A 316 13.67 -51.73 10.23
N LYS A 317 13.05 -52.43 11.19
CA LYS A 317 13.26 -52.19 12.61
C LYS A 317 14.67 -52.66 12.98
N TYR A 318 15.64 -51.76 12.93
CA TYR A 318 16.97 -52.05 13.44
C TYR A 318 17.05 -51.64 14.92
N ASN A 319 17.28 -52.62 15.80
CA ASN A 319 17.58 -52.35 17.20
C ASN A 319 19.03 -51.87 17.33
N TYR A 320 19.32 -50.64 16.90
CA TYR A 320 20.59 -50.02 17.20
C TYR A 320 20.61 -49.64 18.68
N LYS A 321 21.35 -50.41 19.49
CA LYS A 321 21.62 -50.08 20.89
C LYS A 321 22.40 -48.77 21.05
N ASP A 322 23.04 -48.29 19.99
CA ASP A 322 23.79 -47.03 19.95
C ASP A 322 23.67 -46.34 18.58
N LEU A 323 23.15 -45.11 18.55
CA LEU A 323 23.02 -44.28 17.33
C LEU A 323 24.37 -43.85 16.76
N ASN A 324 25.47 -43.94 17.50
CA ASN A 324 26.79 -43.63 16.97
C ASN A 324 27.25 -44.63 15.89
N ASN A 325 26.72 -45.85 15.93
CA ASN A 325 27.01 -46.89 14.94
C ASN A 325 26.10 -46.81 13.70
N LEU A 326 25.15 -45.88 13.70
CA LEU A 326 24.20 -45.70 12.60
C LEU A 326 24.79 -44.79 11.51
N LEU A 327 25.58 -45.39 10.62
CA LEU A 327 26.22 -44.72 9.47
C LEU A 327 25.52 -44.99 8.14
N THR A 328 24.54 -45.91 8.11
CA THR A 328 23.81 -46.24 6.89
C THR A 328 22.88 -45.09 6.49
N VAL A 329 23.12 -44.52 5.30
CA VAL A 329 22.27 -43.46 4.73
C VAL A 329 20.82 -43.94 4.58
N GLY A 330 19.87 -43.12 5.03
CA GLY A 330 18.44 -43.43 4.99
C GLY A 330 17.68 -42.95 6.23
N ILE A 331 16.38 -43.20 6.25
CA ILE A 331 15.48 -42.86 7.36
C ILE A 331 15.29 -44.10 8.25
N HIS A 332 15.56 -43.94 9.55
CA HIS A 332 15.51 -45.01 10.54
C HIS A 332 14.51 -44.65 11.64
N SER A 333 13.72 -45.62 12.09
CA SER A 333 12.92 -45.46 13.32
C SER A 333 13.67 -46.08 14.47
N CYS A 334 13.96 -45.29 15.51
CA CYS A 334 14.55 -45.79 16.74
C CYS A 334 13.60 -45.55 17.91
N ALA A 335 13.34 -46.61 18.67
CA ALA A 335 12.48 -46.58 19.84
C ALA A 335 13.24 -47.17 21.02
N THR A 336 13.35 -46.41 22.12
CA THR A 336 13.92 -46.90 23.38
C THR A 336 12.84 -47.64 24.15
N ASN A 337 12.55 -48.88 23.76
CA ASN A 337 11.76 -49.76 24.61
C ASN A 337 12.78 -50.54 25.47
N VAL A 338 12.78 -50.31 26.79
CA VAL A 338 13.43 -51.09 27.88
C VAL A 338 14.42 -50.25 28.72
N LEU A 339 14.24 -50.36 30.04
CA LEU A 339 14.90 -49.73 31.19
C LEU A 339 16.43 -49.91 31.33
N ASP A 340 17.15 -50.42 30.31
CA ASP A 340 18.58 -50.80 30.43
C ASP A 340 19.45 -50.29 29.26
N ILE A 341 19.32 -49.03 28.87
CA ILE A 341 20.19 -48.45 27.83
C ILE A 341 20.81 -47.13 28.31
N TYR A 342 22.13 -47.10 28.31
CA TYR A 342 22.95 -45.89 28.44
C TYR A 342 22.42 -44.80 27.50
N THR A 343 21.75 -43.79 28.07
CA THR A 343 21.13 -42.65 27.37
C THR A 343 22.12 -41.69 26.71
N HIS A 344 23.42 -42.00 26.70
CA HIS A 344 24.47 -41.05 26.34
C HIS A 344 24.51 -40.63 24.85
N ASN A 345 23.85 -41.37 23.95
CA ASN A 345 23.96 -41.13 22.49
C ASN A 345 22.63 -40.77 21.80
N TYR A 346 21.53 -40.66 22.56
CA TYR A 346 20.25 -40.16 22.07
C TYR A 346 20.09 -38.67 22.44
N PRO A 347 19.39 -37.85 21.63
CA PRO A 347 19.17 -36.45 21.96
C PRO A 347 18.28 -36.26 23.20
N ALA A 348 17.36 -37.19 23.46
CA ALA A 348 16.54 -37.28 24.67
C ALA A 348 16.01 -38.73 24.86
N ALA A 349 15.37 -39.03 25.99
CA ALA A 349 14.77 -40.34 26.25
C ALA A 349 13.38 -40.43 25.59
N ASP A 350 13.30 -40.86 24.32
CA ASP A 350 12.03 -41.04 23.60
C ASP A 350 12.19 -41.74 22.23
N GLN A 351 11.07 -41.92 21.50
CA GLN A 351 11.07 -42.41 20.12
C GLN A 351 11.44 -41.31 19.11
N PHE A 352 12.35 -41.62 18.18
CA PHE A 352 12.76 -40.70 17.12
C PHE A 352 12.67 -41.35 15.73
N LEU A 353 12.49 -40.50 14.73
CA LEU A 353 12.88 -40.78 13.36
C LEU A 353 14.25 -40.13 13.13
N VAL A 354 15.26 -40.92 12.75
CA VAL A 354 16.61 -40.43 12.49
C VAL A 354 16.93 -40.59 11.02
N GLU A 355 17.14 -39.48 10.34
CA GLU A 355 17.65 -39.47 8.97
C GLU A 355 19.17 -39.36 9.01
N VAL A 356 19.85 -40.29 8.34
CA VAL A 356 21.30 -40.24 8.12
C VAL A 356 21.56 -39.82 6.69
N MET A 357 22.30 -38.73 6.54
CA MET A 357 22.69 -38.17 5.26
C MET A 357 24.21 -38.08 5.17
N VAL A 358 24.75 -38.15 3.96
CA VAL A 358 26.18 -37.92 3.70
C VAL A 358 26.33 -36.71 2.80
N THR A 359 27.18 -35.77 3.21
CA THR A 359 27.55 -34.61 2.39
C THR A 359 29.07 -34.55 2.32
N GLY A 360 29.64 -34.95 1.18
CA GLY A 360 31.08 -35.17 1.07
C GLY A 360 31.55 -36.31 1.98
N ASN A 361 32.52 -36.03 2.86
CA ASN A 361 33.06 -37.00 3.83
C ASN A 361 32.42 -36.91 5.23
N ILE A 362 31.33 -36.14 5.38
CA ILE A 362 30.67 -35.89 6.67
C ILE A 362 29.34 -36.64 6.70
N TYR A 363 29.13 -37.46 7.73
CA TYR A 363 27.81 -38.02 8.01
C TYR A 363 27.05 -37.05 8.90
N ARG A 364 25.77 -36.83 8.62
CA ARG A 364 24.86 -36.05 9.45
C ARG A 364 23.70 -36.91 9.88
N GLN A 365 23.31 -36.76 11.13
CA GLN A 365 22.08 -37.30 11.66
C GLN A 365 21.12 -36.15 11.95
N VAL A 366 19.86 -36.33 11.55
CA VAL A 366 18.76 -35.45 11.92
C VAL A 366 17.74 -36.32 12.66
N ALA A 367 17.54 -36.05 13.95
CA ALA A 367 16.57 -36.76 14.76
C ALA A 367 15.32 -35.91 14.94
N TYR A 368 14.19 -36.44 14.51
CA TYR A 368 12.86 -35.87 14.72
C TYR A 368 12.16 -36.62 15.84
N GLN A 369 11.87 -35.90 16.93
CA GLN A 369 11.10 -36.40 18.06
C GLN A 369 9.63 -36.09 17.85
N ARG A 370 8.82 -37.12 17.65
CA ARG A 370 7.41 -36.95 17.31
C ARG A 370 6.57 -36.42 18.48
N ALA A 371 6.95 -36.73 19.72
CA ALA A 371 6.16 -36.38 20.91
C ALA A 371 6.08 -34.87 21.18
N ASN A 372 7.11 -34.12 20.81
CA ASN A 372 7.24 -32.68 21.11
C ASN A 372 7.67 -31.85 19.89
N ASN A 373 7.58 -32.43 18.68
CA ASN A 373 7.99 -31.82 17.41
C ASN A 373 9.40 -31.19 17.43
N THR A 374 10.32 -31.77 18.19
CA THR A 374 11.68 -31.24 18.30
C THR A 374 12.60 -31.87 17.26
N ILE A 375 13.40 -31.03 16.60
CA ILE A 375 14.41 -31.46 15.63
C ILE A 375 15.80 -31.25 16.23
N TRP A 376 16.60 -32.30 16.18
CA TRP A 376 17.99 -32.31 16.59
C TRP A 376 18.88 -32.67 15.41
N THR A 377 20.11 -32.15 15.38
CA THR A 377 21.13 -32.62 14.45
C THR A 377 22.48 -32.83 15.13
N ARG A 378 23.30 -33.67 14.52
CA ARG A 378 24.72 -33.79 14.82
C ARG A 378 25.47 -34.24 13.58
N SER A 379 26.78 -34.03 13.59
CA SER A 379 27.67 -34.40 12.47
C SER A 379 28.78 -35.33 12.95
N TYR A 380 29.25 -36.20 12.07
CA TYR A 380 30.38 -37.09 12.25
C TYR A 380 31.53 -36.70 11.32
N TRP A 381 32.72 -36.53 11.88
CA TRP A 381 33.90 -36.04 11.16
C TRP A 381 35.05 -37.05 11.24
N GLY A 382 34.88 -38.22 10.64
CA GLY A 382 35.94 -39.23 10.56
C GLY A 382 36.51 -39.60 11.93
N SER A 383 37.80 -39.34 12.15
CA SER A 383 38.53 -39.68 13.39
C SER A 383 38.04 -38.97 14.65
N ASN A 384 37.25 -37.90 14.53
CA ASN A 384 36.82 -37.07 15.66
C ASN A 384 35.48 -37.50 16.28
N GLY A 385 34.88 -38.59 15.79
CA GLY A 385 33.63 -39.11 16.32
C GLY A 385 32.40 -38.26 15.98
N TRP A 386 31.26 -38.62 16.60
CA TRP A 386 30.02 -37.86 16.52
C TRP A 386 30.09 -36.64 17.44
N GLN A 387 29.72 -35.48 16.91
CA GLN A 387 29.50 -34.29 17.72
C GLN A 387 28.26 -34.45 18.61
N PRO A 388 28.16 -33.70 19.71
CA PRO A 388 26.95 -33.62 20.52
C PRO A 388 25.72 -33.24 19.70
N TRP A 389 24.54 -33.68 20.13
CA TRP A 389 23.28 -33.27 19.54
C TRP A 389 23.03 -31.78 19.77
N VAL A 390 22.64 -31.08 18.70
CA VAL A 390 22.24 -29.68 18.71
C VAL A 390 20.76 -29.59 18.36
N LYS A 391 19.97 -28.95 19.23
CA LYS A 391 18.55 -28.67 19.00
C LYS A 391 18.41 -27.51 18.01
N ILE A 392 17.67 -27.69 16.91
CA ILE A 392 17.52 -26.67 15.86
C ILE A 392 16.15 -26.01 15.88
N ALA A 393 15.10 -26.73 16.30
CA ALA A 393 13.75 -26.19 16.38
C ALA A 393 12.92 -26.90 17.46
N SER A 394 12.04 -26.16 18.13
CA SER A 394 11.03 -26.66 19.06
C SER A 394 9.63 -26.17 18.74
N GLN A 395 8.61 -26.81 19.33
CA GLN A 395 7.23 -26.34 19.21
C GLN A 395 7.05 -24.88 19.66
N SER A 396 7.71 -24.45 20.73
CA SER A 396 7.64 -23.04 21.19
C SER A 396 8.24 -22.05 20.20
N ASP A 397 9.26 -22.44 19.42
CA ASP A 397 9.84 -21.58 18.39
C ASP A 397 8.87 -21.41 17.20
N LEU A 398 8.16 -22.49 16.85
CA LEU A 398 7.10 -22.47 15.84
C LEU A 398 5.90 -21.64 16.30
N ASP A 399 5.47 -21.78 17.55
CA ASP A 399 4.35 -21.02 18.12
C ASP A 399 4.67 -19.51 18.16
N LEU A 400 5.91 -19.14 18.53
CA LEU A 400 6.38 -17.76 18.49
C LEU A 400 6.41 -17.21 17.06
N LEU A 401 6.85 -18.01 16.09
CA LEU A 401 6.86 -17.63 14.68
C LEU A 401 5.43 -17.41 14.16
N ASN A 402 4.52 -18.33 14.45
CA ASN A 402 3.10 -18.22 14.09
C ASN A 402 2.46 -16.97 14.72
N SER A 403 2.70 -16.71 16.00
CA SER A 403 2.22 -15.50 16.67
C SER A 403 2.73 -14.21 16.00
N LYS A 404 4.00 -14.19 15.55
CA LYS A 404 4.55 -13.06 14.79
C LYS A 404 3.93 -12.93 13.41
N ILE A 405 3.65 -14.04 12.73
CA ILE A 405 2.96 -14.06 11.43
C ILE A 405 1.55 -13.49 11.58
N ASP A 406 0.78 -13.96 12.56
CA ASP A 406 -0.57 -13.49 12.83
C ASP A 406 -0.59 -11.99 13.16
N ALA A 407 0.35 -11.53 13.99
CA ALA A 407 0.49 -10.11 14.31
C ALA A 407 0.84 -9.25 13.09
N ASN A 408 1.64 -9.78 12.16
CA ASN A 408 1.99 -9.08 10.91
C ASN A 408 0.82 -9.10 9.90
N ALA A 409 0.08 -10.20 9.79
CA ALA A 409 -1.11 -10.29 8.96
C ALA A 409 -2.15 -9.23 9.40
N ALA A 410 -2.40 -9.09 10.70
CA ALA A 410 -3.31 -8.09 11.22
C ALA A 410 -2.87 -6.63 10.93
N LYS A 411 -1.55 -6.36 10.93
CA LYS A 411 -1.00 -5.05 10.51
C LYS A 411 -1.23 -4.79 9.02
N ILE A 412 -1.05 -5.81 8.17
CA ILE A 412 -1.30 -5.72 6.73
C ILE A 412 -2.77 -5.44 6.45
N ASP A 413 -3.69 -6.12 7.13
CA ASP A 413 -5.13 -5.90 6.96
C ASP A 413 -5.55 -4.48 7.38
N THR A 414 -4.97 -3.96 8.46
CA THR A 414 -5.18 -2.56 8.90
C THR A 414 -4.67 -1.55 7.86
N ALA A 415 -3.49 -1.81 7.28
CA ALA A 415 -2.93 -0.97 6.22
C ALA A 415 -3.79 -1.02 4.95
N ARG A 416 -4.29 -2.21 4.58
CA ARG A 416 -5.20 -2.40 3.44
C ARG A 416 -6.52 -1.66 3.63
N ALA A 417 -7.14 -1.75 4.81
CA ALA A 417 -8.37 -1.01 5.10
C ALA A 417 -8.17 0.51 5.01
N SER A 418 -7.00 1.00 5.43
CA SER A 418 -6.63 2.41 5.26
C SER A 418 -6.47 2.81 3.79
N LEU A 419 -5.84 1.98 2.97
CA LEU A 419 -5.66 2.25 1.54
C LEU A 419 -7.00 2.26 0.79
N ILE A 420 -7.86 1.28 1.07
CA ILE A 420 -9.21 1.19 0.51
C ILE A 420 -10.03 2.44 0.83
N LEU A 421 -9.92 2.97 2.05
CA LEU A 421 -10.63 4.20 2.43
C LEU A 421 -10.13 5.42 1.66
N VAL A 422 -8.81 5.58 1.51
CA VAL A 422 -8.22 6.70 0.76
C VAL A 422 -8.65 6.64 -0.71
N GLU A 423 -8.62 5.46 -1.30
CA GLU A 423 -9.14 5.23 -2.66
C GLU A 423 -10.64 5.51 -2.75
N ALA A 424 -11.43 5.08 -1.77
CA ALA A 424 -12.87 5.33 -1.73
C ALA A 424 -13.19 6.83 -1.62
N ILE A 425 -12.50 7.59 -0.76
CA ILE A 425 -12.65 9.04 -0.67
C ILE A 425 -12.30 9.68 -2.01
N ARG A 426 -11.16 9.35 -2.62
CA ARG A 426 -10.76 9.92 -3.92
C ARG A 426 -11.77 9.58 -5.03
N ALA A 427 -12.22 8.33 -5.10
CA ALA A 427 -13.21 7.88 -6.08
C ALA A 427 -14.56 8.57 -5.90
N ASP A 428 -15.05 8.65 -4.66
CA ASP A 428 -16.31 9.32 -4.37
C ASP A 428 -16.22 10.81 -4.60
N MET A 429 -15.10 11.48 -4.29
CA MET A 429 -14.88 12.89 -4.61
C MET A 429 -14.85 13.14 -6.13
N ALA A 430 -14.36 12.19 -6.92
CA ALA A 430 -14.31 12.30 -8.39
C ALA A 430 -15.64 11.97 -9.10
N ASN A 431 -16.49 11.12 -8.52
CA ASN A 431 -17.74 10.69 -9.17
C ASN A 431 -18.76 11.84 -9.36
N PRO A 432 -19.15 12.23 -10.59
CA PRO A 432 -20.10 13.33 -10.81
C PRO A 432 -21.58 12.96 -10.62
N LEU A 433 -21.95 11.68 -10.63
CA LEU A 433 -23.35 11.27 -10.64
C LEU A 433 -24.03 11.43 -9.28
N LYS A 434 -23.25 11.52 -8.21
CA LYS A 434 -23.74 11.71 -6.84
C LYS A 434 -22.94 12.80 -6.11
N PRO A 435 -23.59 13.53 -5.18
CA PRO A 435 -22.85 14.36 -4.24
C PRO A 435 -21.95 13.49 -3.35
N THR A 436 -20.98 14.12 -2.70
CA THR A 436 -20.21 13.48 -1.64
C THR A 436 -20.58 14.12 -0.32
N ARG A 437 -20.95 13.31 0.69
CA ARG A 437 -21.34 13.82 2.01
C ARG A 437 -20.43 13.29 3.11
N ILE A 438 -19.75 14.23 3.78
CA ILE A 438 -18.95 13.99 4.97
C ILE A 438 -19.75 14.46 6.19
N LYS A 439 -20.07 13.53 7.08
CA LYS A 439 -20.78 13.77 8.33
C LYS A 439 -19.81 13.75 9.51
N LEU A 440 -19.84 14.79 10.34
CA LEU A 440 -19.03 14.92 11.54
C LEU A 440 -19.94 14.80 12.77
N ILE A 441 -19.76 13.72 13.51
CA ILE A 441 -20.41 13.42 14.79
C ILE A 441 -19.41 13.71 15.89
N GLY A 442 -19.81 14.48 16.90
CA GLY A 442 -18.93 14.70 18.05
C GLY A 442 -19.51 15.59 19.13
N ASP A 443 -18.61 16.07 19.98
CA ASP A 443 -18.93 16.87 21.15
C ASP A 443 -18.62 18.38 20.94
N SER A 444 -18.34 19.11 22.03
CA SER A 444 -17.96 20.52 22.00
C SER A 444 -16.69 20.81 21.19
N ILE A 445 -15.76 19.86 21.09
CA ILE A 445 -14.53 20.01 20.29
C ILE A 445 -14.87 19.92 18.79
N THR A 446 -15.78 19.03 18.41
CA THR A 446 -16.28 18.96 17.03
C THR A 446 -17.14 20.16 16.67
N TRP A 447 -18.01 20.61 17.58
CA TRP A 447 -18.78 21.85 17.41
C TRP A 447 -17.86 23.06 17.17
N GLY A 448 -16.68 23.07 17.80
CA GLY A 448 -15.64 24.09 17.63
C GLY A 448 -15.53 25.07 18.78
N MET A 449 -15.86 24.64 20.00
CA MET A 449 -15.69 25.47 21.19
C MET A 449 -14.19 25.78 21.37
N GLY A 450 -13.89 26.99 21.86
CA GLY A 450 -12.52 27.44 22.09
C GLY A 450 -11.82 28.12 20.91
N SER A 451 -12.35 27.98 19.68
CA SER A 451 -11.84 28.74 18.52
C SER A 451 -12.13 30.24 18.68
N SER A 452 -11.28 31.09 18.10
CA SER A 452 -11.53 32.53 18.05
C SER A 452 -12.85 32.83 17.31
N ALA A 453 -13.57 33.85 17.78
CA ALA A 453 -14.83 34.34 17.21
C ALA A 453 -15.90 33.25 16.90
N GLY A 454 -16.03 32.25 17.78
CA GLY A 454 -17.11 31.27 17.70
C GLY A 454 -18.50 31.92 17.79
N SER A 455 -19.50 31.31 17.15
CA SER A 455 -20.89 31.75 17.24
C SER A 455 -21.44 31.70 18.68
N PRO A 456 -22.56 32.38 18.96
CA PRO A 456 -23.28 32.20 20.21
C PRO A 456 -23.49 30.72 20.50
N ILE A 457 -23.33 30.38 21.77
CA ILE A 457 -23.34 29.00 22.26
C ILE A 457 -24.68 28.60 22.88
N GLU A 458 -25.60 29.55 23.10
CA GLU A 458 -26.92 29.34 23.68
C GLU A 458 -28.02 29.58 22.64
N PRO A 459 -29.16 28.86 22.71
CA PRO A 459 -29.49 27.84 23.72
C PRO A 459 -28.78 26.49 23.52
N ARG A 460 -28.55 25.76 24.62
CA ARG A 460 -28.01 24.39 24.66
C ARG A 460 -29.00 23.38 25.24
N TYR A 461 -29.84 22.80 24.39
CA TYR A 461 -30.72 21.68 24.75
C TYR A 461 -30.00 20.33 24.64
N GLY A 462 -28.82 20.32 24.00
CA GLY A 462 -28.01 19.14 23.75
C GLY A 462 -28.63 18.25 22.67
N ASP A 463 -29.18 18.87 21.63
CA ASP A 463 -29.73 18.21 20.44
C ASP A 463 -29.35 18.96 19.15
N LEU A 464 -29.84 18.51 17.98
CA LEU A 464 -29.47 19.09 16.69
C LEU A 464 -30.11 20.47 16.42
N SER A 465 -31.02 20.95 17.27
CA SER A 465 -31.57 22.31 17.21
C SER A 465 -30.69 23.35 17.91
N ASP A 466 -29.70 22.91 18.68
CA ASP A 466 -28.71 23.80 19.31
C ASP A 466 -27.99 24.63 18.26
N VAL A 467 -27.75 25.91 18.60
CA VAL A 467 -27.01 26.86 17.77
C VAL A 467 -25.69 26.26 17.28
N ARG A 468 -25.40 26.43 15.99
CA ARG A 468 -24.19 25.90 15.34
C ARG A 468 -23.15 26.99 15.18
N ASN A 469 -21.88 26.58 15.25
CA ASN A 469 -20.80 27.49 14.89
C ASN A 469 -20.92 27.90 13.42
N THR A 470 -20.54 29.14 13.11
CA THR A 470 -20.52 29.66 11.76
C THR A 470 -19.63 28.79 10.88
N ILE A 471 -20.02 28.61 9.62
CA ILE A 471 -19.20 27.90 8.65
C ILE A 471 -18.16 28.82 7.99
N ASP A 472 -18.21 30.13 8.26
CA ASP A 472 -17.27 31.11 7.71
C ASP A 472 -15.92 30.98 8.39
N THR A 473 -14.95 30.49 7.62
CA THR A 473 -13.58 30.22 8.09
C THR A 473 -12.74 31.47 8.31
N SER A 474 -13.16 32.61 7.76
CA SER A 474 -12.56 33.92 8.06
C SER A 474 -12.94 34.41 9.45
N VAL A 475 -14.08 33.94 9.97
CA VAL A 475 -14.59 34.24 11.31
C VAL A 475 -14.11 33.19 12.31
N SER A 476 -14.43 31.91 12.11
CA SER A 476 -14.12 30.83 13.07
C SER A 476 -13.27 29.73 12.45
N LYS A 477 -12.05 29.56 12.98
CA LYS A 477 -11.03 28.61 12.47
C LYS A 477 -11.12 27.22 13.11
N THR A 478 -12.32 26.68 13.25
CA THR A 478 -12.49 25.30 13.73
C THR A 478 -11.89 24.31 12.73
N TRP A 479 -11.48 23.13 13.19
CA TRP A 479 -10.94 22.10 12.30
C TRP A 479 -11.96 21.66 11.23
N ALA A 480 -13.25 21.65 11.56
CA ALA A 480 -14.34 21.35 10.63
C ALA A 480 -14.48 22.41 9.52
N ASN A 481 -14.31 23.68 9.90
CA ASN A 481 -14.29 24.81 8.98
C ASN A 481 -13.05 24.78 8.08
N LEU A 482 -11.86 24.56 8.66
CA LEU A 482 -10.63 24.41 7.90
C LEU A 482 -10.74 23.25 6.88
N LEU A 483 -11.35 22.12 7.28
CA LEU A 483 -11.63 21.01 6.37
C LEU A 483 -12.56 21.42 5.22
N ARG A 484 -13.65 22.16 5.49
CA ARG A 484 -14.54 22.69 4.45
C ARG A 484 -13.81 23.56 3.45
N SER A 485 -13.07 24.57 3.93
CA SER A 485 -12.34 25.49 3.06
C SER A 485 -11.27 24.79 2.25
N TRP A 486 -10.57 23.81 2.84
CA TRP A 486 -9.59 23.03 2.11
C TRP A 486 -10.24 22.18 1.02
N ILE A 487 -11.34 21.49 1.31
CA ILE A 487 -12.11 20.73 0.31
C ILE A 487 -12.63 21.66 -0.80
N ALA A 488 -13.17 22.81 -0.45
CA ALA A 488 -13.60 23.82 -1.42
C ALA A 488 -12.45 24.28 -2.32
N LYS A 489 -11.26 24.50 -1.75
CA LYS A 489 -10.09 24.96 -2.50
C LYS A 489 -9.47 23.89 -3.40
N VAL A 490 -9.44 22.64 -2.94
CA VAL A 490 -8.74 21.53 -3.62
C VAL A 490 -9.67 20.80 -4.59
N TYR A 491 -10.93 20.60 -4.21
CA TYR A 491 -11.88 19.82 -4.99
C TYR A 491 -13.05 20.63 -5.54
N GLY A 492 -13.30 21.85 -5.05
CA GLY A 492 -14.44 22.68 -5.43
C GLY A 492 -14.07 23.95 -6.20
N ASP A 493 -14.96 24.94 -6.11
CA ASP A 493 -14.83 26.27 -6.71
C ASP A 493 -14.15 27.30 -5.78
N GLY A 494 -13.61 26.84 -4.65
CA GLY A 494 -13.02 27.69 -3.60
C GLY A 494 -14.04 28.35 -2.68
N THR A 495 -15.34 28.14 -2.89
CA THR A 495 -16.42 28.76 -2.11
C THR A 495 -17.15 27.71 -1.27
N VAL A 496 -17.59 28.12 -0.07
CA VAL A 496 -18.43 27.32 0.81
C VAL A 496 -19.79 28.01 0.96
N THR A 497 -20.87 27.32 0.60
CA THR A 497 -22.25 27.78 0.75
C THR A 497 -22.93 27.04 1.89
N SER A 498 -23.63 27.76 2.76
CA SER A 498 -24.44 27.15 3.82
C SER A 498 -25.80 26.71 3.27
N ASP A 499 -26.17 25.45 3.50
CA ASP A 499 -27.51 24.93 3.21
C ASP A 499 -28.37 24.79 4.47
N SER A 500 -27.74 24.58 5.63
CA SER A 500 -28.39 24.53 6.93
C SER A 500 -27.40 24.81 8.06
N ALA A 501 -27.89 24.98 9.29
CA ALA A 501 -27.03 25.23 10.44
C ALA A 501 -25.98 24.12 10.60
N GLY A 502 -24.69 24.50 10.65
CA GLY A 502 -23.58 23.55 10.78
C GLY A 502 -23.27 22.75 9.51
N SER A 503 -24.04 22.93 8.43
CA SER A 503 -23.81 22.30 7.13
C SER A 503 -23.34 23.32 6.10
N GLY A 504 -22.39 22.91 5.27
CA GLY A 504 -21.95 23.68 4.13
C GLY A 504 -21.42 22.78 3.03
N TYR A 505 -21.53 23.25 1.80
CA TYR A 505 -21.06 22.56 0.61
C TYR A 505 -20.26 23.48 -0.31
N THR A 506 -19.42 22.87 -1.14
CA THR A 506 -18.78 23.51 -2.29
C THR A 506 -19.30 22.86 -3.57
N VAL A 507 -19.18 23.57 -4.69
CA VAL A 507 -19.58 23.06 -6.00
C VAL A 507 -18.33 22.77 -6.83
N VAL A 508 -18.31 21.63 -7.51
CA VAL A 508 -17.27 21.27 -8.49
C VAL A 508 -17.90 20.97 -9.84
N PRO A 509 -17.51 21.67 -10.91
CA PRO A 509 -17.83 21.24 -12.28
C PRO A 509 -17.11 19.92 -12.56
N SER A 510 -17.84 18.81 -12.46
CA SER A 510 -17.29 17.48 -12.66
C SER A 510 -17.73 16.90 -13.99
N TYR A 511 -16.75 16.48 -14.78
CA TYR A 511 -16.93 15.88 -16.09
C TYR A 511 -16.68 14.38 -15.98
N THR A 512 -17.56 13.56 -16.56
CA THR A 512 -17.30 12.13 -16.72
C THR A 512 -17.55 11.68 -18.14
N LYS A 513 -16.75 10.70 -18.54
CA LYS A 513 -16.88 10.00 -19.81
C LYS A 513 -17.87 8.86 -19.65
N TRP A 514 -18.59 8.54 -20.72
CA TRP A 514 -19.47 7.37 -20.71
C TRP A 514 -18.74 6.06 -20.43
N SER A 515 -17.45 5.96 -20.77
CA SER A 515 -16.60 4.79 -20.46
C SER A 515 -16.35 4.59 -18.96
N GLU A 516 -16.49 5.63 -18.15
CA GLU A 516 -16.31 5.57 -16.69
C GLU A 516 -17.60 5.16 -15.98
N ILE A 517 -18.76 5.53 -16.54
CA ILE A 517 -20.08 5.35 -15.92
C ILE A 517 -21.01 4.39 -16.69
N TYR A 518 -20.53 3.67 -17.72
CA TYR A 518 -21.38 2.85 -18.60
C TYR A 518 -22.22 1.78 -17.87
N LYS A 519 -21.80 1.37 -16.67
CA LYS A 519 -22.55 0.42 -15.83
C LYS A 519 -23.84 1.05 -15.28
N ASP A 520 -23.80 2.34 -14.99
CA ASP A 520 -24.93 3.12 -14.46
C ASP A 520 -25.80 3.74 -15.57
N VAL A 521 -25.46 3.47 -16.85
CA VAL A 521 -26.16 3.99 -18.01
C VAL A 521 -26.88 2.85 -18.73
N LYS A 522 -28.19 2.97 -18.92
CA LYS A 522 -28.97 2.08 -19.78
C LYS A 522 -28.92 2.60 -21.21
N MET A 523 -28.69 1.72 -22.18
CA MET A 523 -28.65 2.06 -23.61
C MET A 523 -29.62 1.15 -24.37
N THR A 524 -30.54 1.75 -25.11
CA THR A 524 -31.62 1.04 -25.82
C THR A 524 -31.45 1.21 -27.33
N ALA A 525 -31.45 0.10 -28.07
CA ALA A 525 -31.41 0.10 -29.53
C ALA A 525 -32.79 0.37 -30.15
N LYS A 526 -32.85 0.57 -31.47
CA LYS A 526 -34.08 0.92 -32.18
C LYS A 526 -35.19 -0.13 -32.11
N ASP A 527 -34.83 -1.40 -31.89
CA ASP A 527 -35.77 -2.51 -31.71
C ASP A 527 -36.25 -2.66 -30.25
N GLY A 528 -35.83 -1.76 -29.36
CA GLY A 528 -36.16 -1.79 -27.94
C GLY A 528 -35.24 -2.69 -27.09
N SER A 529 -34.25 -3.36 -27.69
CA SER A 529 -33.32 -4.19 -26.94
C SER A 529 -32.39 -3.35 -26.05
N ILE A 530 -32.15 -3.83 -24.82
CA ILE A 530 -31.21 -3.20 -23.88
C ILE A 530 -29.82 -3.77 -24.13
N SER A 531 -28.84 -2.89 -24.30
CA SER A 531 -27.46 -3.26 -24.60
C SER A 531 -26.76 -3.93 -23.41
N SER A 532 -26.07 -5.04 -23.66
CA SER A 532 -25.20 -5.69 -22.66
C SER A 532 -24.00 -4.81 -22.29
N GLU A 533 -23.36 -5.05 -21.15
CA GLU A 533 -22.17 -4.30 -20.72
C GLU A 533 -21.04 -4.32 -21.77
N ALA A 534 -20.77 -5.49 -22.35
CA ALA A 534 -19.78 -5.65 -23.42
C ALA A 534 -20.15 -4.81 -24.66
N SER A 535 -21.44 -4.80 -25.02
CA SER A 535 -21.94 -4.00 -26.13
C SER A 535 -21.79 -2.49 -25.86
N LYS A 536 -22.16 -2.02 -24.66
CA LYS A 536 -22.00 -0.61 -24.27
C LYS A 536 -20.56 -0.13 -24.45
N LEU A 537 -19.59 -0.89 -23.95
CA LEU A 537 -18.17 -0.57 -24.12
C LEU A 537 -17.75 -0.54 -25.59
N SER A 538 -18.24 -1.48 -26.41
CA SER A 538 -17.92 -1.50 -27.85
C SER A 538 -18.51 -0.33 -28.64
N PHE A 539 -19.60 0.28 -28.14
CA PHE A 539 -20.22 1.46 -28.77
C PHE A 539 -19.50 2.75 -28.44
N ILE A 540 -18.78 2.77 -27.31
CA ILE A 540 -17.95 3.88 -26.88
C ILE A 540 -16.64 3.79 -27.67
N SER A 541 -16.57 4.51 -28.79
CA SER A 541 -15.43 4.48 -29.71
C SER A 541 -14.27 5.36 -29.25
N TYR A 542 -13.03 4.90 -29.45
CA TYR A 542 -11.80 5.69 -29.36
C TYR A 542 -11.29 6.03 -30.77
N ALA A 543 -11.21 7.33 -31.12
CA ALA A 543 -10.17 8.01 -31.91
C ALA A 543 -10.70 9.31 -32.58
N GLY A 544 -10.31 10.49 -32.07
CA GLY A 544 -10.33 11.75 -32.85
C GLY A 544 -10.78 13.04 -32.13
N VAL A 545 -9.81 13.96 -31.93
CA VAL A 545 -9.84 15.45 -31.84
C VAL A 545 -10.95 16.20 -31.09
N ALA A 546 -11.51 15.66 -29.99
CA ALA A 546 -12.27 16.46 -29.04
C ALA A 546 -11.41 16.91 -27.84
N GLN A 547 -11.80 18.03 -27.20
CA GLN A 547 -11.11 18.62 -26.04
C GLN A 547 -10.96 17.64 -24.86
N PHE A 548 -11.79 16.59 -24.80
CA PHE A 548 -11.73 15.52 -23.81
C PHE A 548 -11.25 14.21 -24.48
N ASN A 549 -9.97 13.86 -24.28
CA ASN A 549 -9.33 12.66 -24.84
C ASN A 549 -10.18 11.37 -24.72
N GLY A 550 -10.72 10.88 -25.84
CA GLY A 550 -10.74 9.45 -26.18
C GLY A 550 -12.03 8.62 -26.01
N SER A 551 -13.19 9.14 -25.61
CA SER A 551 -14.40 8.30 -25.50
C SER A 551 -15.65 9.07 -25.89
N SER A 552 -16.26 8.69 -27.02
CA SER A 552 -17.57 9.20 -27.46
C SER A 552 -18.46 8.04 -27.89
N MET A 553 -19.76 8.31 -27.92
CA MET A 553 -20.72 7.38 -28.49
C MET A 553 -21.57 8.08 -29.54
N ASN A 554 -21.92 7.33 -30.59
CA ASN A 554 -22.89 7.76 -31.58
C ASN A 554 -24.27 7.26 -31.15
N LEU A 555 -25.17 8.18 -30.82
CA LEU A 555 -26.58 7.91 -30.62
C LEU A 555 -27.28 8.03 -31.97
N LEU A 556 -27.76 6.90 -32.51
CA LEU A 556 -28.22 6.84 -33.90
C LEU A 556 -29.65 7.34 -34.07
N GLY A 557 -29.94 7.92 -35.24
CA GLY A 557 -31.30 8.22 -35.65
C GLY A 557 -32.14 6.96 -35.91
N LEU A 558 -33.47 7.12 -35.91
CA LEU A 558 -34.46 6.05 -35.98
C LEU A 558 -34.36 5.19 -37.24
N ASN A 559 -33.94 5.80 -38.36
CA ASN A 559 -33.80 5.12 -39.66
C ASN A 559 -32.37 4.67 -39.98
N TYR A 560 -31.42 4.83 -39.06
CA TYR A 560 -30.05 4.37 -39.27
C TYR A 560 -30.01 2.83 -39.32
N ASN A 561 -29.29 2.27 -40.29
CA ASN A 561 -29.25 0.82 -40.49
C ASN A 561 -28.19 0.14 -39.59
N SER A 562 -28.40 0.17 -38.26
CA SER A 562 -27.55 -0.49 -37.26
C SER A 562 -28.37 -0.82 -36.00
N LEU A 563 -27.88 -1.75 -35.17
CA LEU A 563 -28.43 -2.10 -33.85
C LEU A 563 -27.72 -1.35 -32.70
N ARG A 564 -27.02 -0.26 -32.98
CA ARG A 564 -26.47 0.62 -31.95
C ARG A 564 -27.58 1.42 -31.25
N PRO A 565 -27.30 1.99 -30.06
CA PRO A 565 -28.30 2.69 -29.27
C PRO A 565 -28.89 3.91 -29.99
N VAL A 566 -30.20 4.09 -29.84
CA VAL A 566 -30.94 5.31 -30.23
C VAL A 566 -31.37 6.12 -29.00
N GLU A 567 -31.33 5.49 -27.82
CA GLU A 567 -31.70 6.09 -26.54
C GLU A 567 -30.68 5.70 -25.46
N MET A 568 -30.47 6.61 -24.51
CA MET A 568 -29.73 6.34 -23.28
C MET A 568 -30.42 6.97 -22.07
N GLU A 569 -30.31 6.30 -20.92
CA GLU A 569 -30.95 6.67 -19.65
C GLU A 569 -29.94 6.50 -18.51
N PHE A 570 -29.89 7.46 -17.59
CA PHE A 570 -29.03 7.45 -16.41
C PHE A 570 -29.66 8.22 -15.24
N THR A 571 -29.16 8.01 -14.03
CA THR A 571 -29.60 8.73 -12.83
C THR A 571 -28.51 9.66 -12.34
N VAL A 572 -28.88 10.88 -11.97
CA VAL A 572 -27.96 11.90 -11.45
C VAL A 572 -28.60 12.59 -10.24
N THR A 573 -27.80 12.93 -9.23
CA THR A 573 -28.26 13.74 -8.10
C THR A 573 -27.70 15.15 -8.20
N SER A 574 -28.53 16.09 -8.66
CA SER A 574 -28.16 17.48 -8.93
C SER A 574 -29.42 18.35 -9.08
N ASP A 575 -29.27 19.65 -9.28
CA ASP A 575 -30.31 20.59 -9.75
C ASP A 575 -30.28 20.81 -11.27
N HIS A 576 -29.17 20.45 -11.92
CA HIS A 576 -29.05 20.38 -13.38
C HIS A 576 -27.93 19.42 -13.82
N ALA A 577 -27.92 19.08 -15.11
CA ALA A 577 -26.81 18.39 -15.75
C ALA A 577 -26.60 18.91 -17.17
N TYR A 578 -25.39 18.74 -17.71
CA TYR A 578 -25.03 19.14 -19.05
C TYR A 578 -24.70 17.92 -19.90
N ILE A 579 -25.45 17.71 -20.97
CA ILE A 579 -25.12 16.72 -22.00
C ILE A 579 -24.06 17.34 -22.90
N CYS A 580 -22.87 16.74 -22.94
CA CYS A 580 -21.77 17.20 -23.79
C CYS A 580 -21.85 16.47 -25.14
N TYR A 581 -21.96 17.22 -26.24
CA TYR A 581 -22.17 16.66 -27.59
C TYR A 581 -21.39 17.44 -28.66
N SER A 582 -21.28 16.88 -29.86
CA SER A 582 -20.80 17.63 -31.02
C SER A 582 -21.92 18.15 -31.87
N LYS A 583 -21.72 19.37 -32.37
CA LYS A 583 -22.38 19.84 -33.56
C LYS A 583 -21.57 19.47 -34.80
N HIS A 584 -22.22 19.04 -35.87
CA HIS A 584 -21.54 18.60 -37.10
C HIS A 584 -22.50 18.57 -38.30
N ALA A 585 -21.92 18.62 -39.50
CA ALA A 585 -22.67 18.70 -40.76
C ALA A 585 -23.08 17.32 -41.31
N ILE A 586 -23.44 16.37 -40.46
CA ILE A 586 -23.88 15.03 -40.85
C ILE A 586 -25.33 14.82 -40.43
N GLY A 587 -26.19 14.44 -41.38
CA GLY A 587 -27.63 14.35 -41.19
C GLY A 587 -28.36 15.50 -41.90
N ASN A 588 -29.51 15.89 -41.37
CA ASN A 588 -30.37 16.93 -41.92
C ASN A 588 -30.47 18.14 -41.00
N VAL A 589 -30.73 19.31 -41.59
CA VAL A 589 -31.09 20.52 -40.83
C VAL A 589 -32.32 20.21 -39.96
N GLY A 590 -32.19 20.41 -38.65
CA GLY A 590 -33.26 20.13 -37.67
C GLY A 590 -33.17 18.77 -36.97
N ASP A 591 -32.18 17.94 -37.30
CA ASP A 591 -31.90 16.71 -36.57
C ASP A 591 -31.63 16.98 -35.08
N SER A 592 -32.35 16.30 -34.20
CA SER A 592 -32.43 16.63 -32.77
C SER A 592 -32.43 15.43 -31.84
N ILE A 593 -32.09 15.72 -30.58
CA ILE A 593 -32.20 14.83 -29.44
C ILE A 593 -33.34 15.32 -28.54
N ASP A 594 -34.31 14.45 -28.27
CA ASP A 594 -35.31 14.66 -27.22
C ASP A 594 -34.71 14.32 -25.85
N VAL A 595 -35.06 15.11 -24.84
CA VAL A 595 -34.64 14.97 -23.45
C VAL A 595 -35.87 14.80 -22.58
N TYR A 596 -35.84 13.76 -21.75
CA TYR A 596 -36.85 13.45 -20.75
C TYR A 596 -36.21 13.49 -19.36
N VAL A 597 -36.94 14.04 -18.40
CA VAL A 597 -36.59 14.06 -16.97
C VAL A 597 -37.72 13.38 -16.22
N ASP A 598 -37.38 12.37 -15.42
CA ASP A 598 -38.34 11.58 -14.63
C ASP A 598 -39.50 11.05 -15.49
N ASP A 599 -39.14 10.50 -16.65
CA ASP A 599 -40.05 9.96 -17.69
C ASP A 599 -40.97 10.98 -18.40
N VAL A 600 -40.88 12.26 -18.05
CA VAL A 600 -41.64 13.34 -18.68
C VAL A 600 -40.79 14.04 -19.74
N PHE A 601 -41.36 14.31 -20.91
CA PHE A 601 -40.68 15.11 -21.93
C PHE A 601 -40.36 16.49 -21.36
N HIS A 602 -39.07 16.85 -21.38
CA HIS A 602 -38.59 18.11 -20.84
C HIS A 602 -38.32 19.10 -21.98
N SER A 603 -37.54 18.70 -22.98
CA SER A 603 -37.11 19.57 -24.08
C SER A 603 -36.41 18.78 -25.21
N ASN A 604 -35.92 19.49 -26.22
CA ASN A 604 -35.02 18.92 -27.23
C ASN A 604 -33.88 19.89 -27.59
N PHE A 605 -32.85 19.37 -28.27
CA PHE A 605 -31.78 20.19 -28.85
C PHE A 605 -31.30 19.66 -30.20
N VAL A 606 -30.91 20.56 -31.08
CA VAL A 606 -30.43 20.26 -32.44
C VAL A 606 -28.91 20.04 -32.41
N TYR A 607 -28.45 18.96 -33.04
CA TYR A 607 -27.02 18.62 -33.14
C TYR A 607 -26.45 18.83 -34.55
N TYR A 608 -27.29 19.07 -35.56
CA TYR A 608 -26.82 19.47 -36.89
C TYR A 608 -26.31 20.92 -36.87
N ASP A 609 -25.12 21.15 -37.41
CA ASP A 609 -24.60 22.49 -37.69
C ASP A 609 -23.67 22.43 -38.91
N ALA A 610 -23.66 23.49 -39.73
CA ALA A 610 -22.77 23.56 -40.88
C ALA A 610 -21.29 23.67 -40.45
N VAL A 611 -21.03 24.19 -39.24
CA VAL A 611 -19.70 24.27 -38.65
C VAL A 611 -19.60 23.25 -37.53
N THR A 612 -18.61 22.37 -37.62
CA THR A 612 -18.36 21.38 -36.57
C THR A 612 -17.87 22.07 -35.29
N ASP A 613 -18.57 21.82 -34.18
CA ASP A 613 -18.18 22.25 -32.83
C ASP A 613 -18.13 21.02 -31.93
N HIS A 614 -16.95 20.74 -31.37
CA HIS A 614 -16.72 19.60 -30.48
C HIS A 614 -16.95 19.93 -28.99
N ASN A 615 -17.39 21.14 -28.66
CA ASN A 615 -17.50 21.63 -27.29
C ASN A 615 -18.93 22.03 -26.90
N ALA A 616 -19.94 21.64 -27.68
CA ALA A 616 -21.32 21.99 -27.40
C ALA A 616 -21.83 21.30 -26.11
N GLN A 617 -22.61 22.06 -25.33
CA GLN A 617 -23.23 21.58 -24.09
C GLN A 617 -24.71 21.93 -24.09
N TYR A 618 -25.55 20.98 -23.70
CA TYR A 618 -26.98 21.21 -23.49
C TYR A 618 -27.31 21.07 -22.01
N LYS A 619 -27.77 22.18 -21.39
CA LYS A 619 -28.16 22.21 -19.98
C LYS A 619 -29.58 21.66 -19.81
N VAL A 620 -29.72 20.60 -19.02
CA VAL A 620 -30.98 20.05 -18.55
C VAL A 620 -31.20 20.57 -17.12
N ASN A 621 -32.24 21.37 -16.89
CA ASN A 621 -32.56 21.90 -15.56
C ASN A 621 -33.61 21.01 -14.90
N PHE A 622 -33.42 20.66 -13.62
CA PHE A 622 -34.36 19.83 -12.86
C PHE A 622 -35.27 20.64 -11.92
N ASN A 623 -35.09 21.97 -11.87
CA ASN A 623 -35.76 22.95 -11.00
C ASN A 623 -35.48 22.79 -9.49
N THR A 624 -35.22 21.57 -9.01
CA THR A 624 -34.89 21.28 -7.62
C THR A 624 -33.65 20.40 -7.54
N PHE A 625 -32.85 20.57 -6.49
CA PHE A 625 -31.74 19.64 -6.22
C PHE A 625 -32.29 18.31 -5.71
N GLY A 626 -32.04 17.23 -6.43
CA GLY A 626 -32.53 15.91 -6.07
C GLY A 626 -31.98 14.82 -7.00
N THR A 627 -32.41 13.58 -6.77
CA THR A 627 -32.11 12.47 -7.67
C THR A 627 -33.11 12.47 -8.82
N HIS A 628 -32.61 12.60 -10.05
CA HIS A 628 -33.41 12.65 -11.27
C HIS A 628 -32.96 11.60 -12.27
N LYS A 629 -33.93 11.02 -12.97
CA LYS A 629 -33.68 10.11 -14.08
C LYS A 629 -33.70 10.91 -15.38
N VAL A 630 -32.59 10.90 -16.11
CA VAL A 630 -32.46 11.60 -17.39
C VAL A 630 -32.41 10.57 -18.50
N LYS A 631 -33.24 10.77 -19.52
CA LYS A 631 -33.25 9.96 -20.73
C LYS A 631 -33.12 10.85 -21.95
N ILE A 632 -32.23 10.51 -22.86
CA ILE A 632 -32.08 11.20 -24.14
C ILE A 632 -32.30 10.25 -25.29
N ARG A 633 -32.98 10.72 -26.33
CA ARG A 633 -33.37 9.91 -27.49
C ARG A 633 -33.10 10.68 -28.77
N ASN A 634 -32.39 10.06 -29.70
CA ASN A 634 -32.27 10.61 -31.05
C ASN A 634 -33.54 10.32 -31.84
N VAL A 635 -34.26 11.38 -32.22
CA VAL A 635 -35.54 11.30 -32.94
C VAL A 635 -35.41 11.57 -34.44
N SER A 636 -34.19 11.79 -34.92
CA SER A 636 -33.90 12.02 -36.33
C SER A 636 -34.26 10.83 -37.21
N THR A 637 -34.77 11.13 -38.41
CA THR A 637 -35.24 10.13 -39.39
C THR A 637 -34.35 10.02 -40.63
N GLY A 638 -33.27 10.79 -40.72
CA GLY A 638 -32.29 10.63 -41.80
C GLY A 638 -31.55 9.29 -41.68
N THR A 639 -31.25 8.66 -42.81
CA THR A 639 -30.59 7.34 -42.86
C THR A 639 -29.10 7.38 -42.47
N LEU A 640 -28.52 8.58 -42.42
CA LEU A 640 -27.14 8.84 -41.97
C LEU A 640 -27.08 9.68 -40.68
N SER A 641 -28.22 9.98 -40.07
CA SER A 641 -28.30 10.86 -38.90
C SER A 641 -27.81 10.17 -37.64
N TYR A 642 -26.82 10.75 -36.97
CA TYR A 642 -26.36 10.33 -35.65
C TYR A 642 -25.86 11.53 -34.87
N ALA A 643 -26.05 11.52 -33.55
CA ALA A 643 -25.49 12.50 -32.64
C ALA A 643 -24.26 11.93 -31.96
N VAL A 644 -23.18 12.72 -31.85
CA VAL A 644 -21.98 12.33 -31.11
C VAL A 644 -22.08 12.89 -29.69
N ILE A 645 -22.19 12.02 -28.68
CA ILE A 645 -22.26 12.38 -27.26
C ILE A 645 -20.94 12.00 -26.59
N TRP A 646 -20.28 12.97 -25.95
CA TRP A 646 -18.94 12.81 -25.36
C TRP A 646 -19.00 12.42 -23.89
N GLY A 647 -20.00 12.91 -23.16
CA GLY A 647 -20.08 12.67 -21.73
C GLY A 647 -21.15 13.51 -21.06
N LEU A 648 -21.01 13.58 -19.74
CA LEU A 648 -21.85 14.37 -18.85
C LEU A 648 -20.97 15.34 -18.07
N ARG A 649 -21.44 16.57 -17.90
CA ARG A 649 -20.95 17.46 -16.87
C ARG A 649 -22.04 17.71 -15.84
N VAL A 650 -21.69 17.59 -14.56
CA VAL A 650 -22.57 17.86 -13.42
C VAL A 650 -21.85 18.84 -12.50
N ASP A 651 -22.55 19.87 -12.04
CA ASP A 651 -22.03 20.74 -11.00
C ASP A 651 -22.29 20.07 -9.65
N LYS A 652 -21.40 19.16 -9.29
CA LYS A 652 -21.52 18.29 -8.13
C LYS A 652 -21.33 19.09 -6.85
N ARG A 653 -22.09 18.73 -5.81
CA ARG A 653 -21.93 19.27 -4.45
C ARG A 653 -21.13 18.32 -3.56
N ILE A 654 -20.16 18.87 -2.81
CA ILE A 654 -19.42 18.16 -1.77
C ILE A 654 -19.76 18.81 -0.43
N TYR A 655 -20.40 18.06 0.45
CA TYR A 655 -20.89 18.52 1.75
C TYR A 655 -19.93 18.12 2.87
N VAL A 656 -19.76 19.02 3.83
CA VAL A 656 -19.23 18.72 5.15
C VAL A 656 -20.21 19.23 6.20
N VAL A 657 -20.82 18.30 6.94
CA VAL A 657 -21.86 18.58 7.92
C VAL A 657 -21.31 18.39 9.33
N ASN A 658 -21.34 19.45 10.13
CA ASN A 658 -20.86 19.43 11.51
C ASN A 658 -22.04 19.38 12.48
N ASP A 659 -22.30 18.17 12.99
CA ASP A 659 -23.36 17.92 13.96
C ASP A 659 -22.80 17.76 15.38
N GLY A 660 -21.59 18.28 15.66
CA GLY A 660 -21.03 18.29 17.00
C GLY A 660 -21.97 18.94 18.02
N ILE A 661 -22.20 18.31 19.17
CA ILE A 661 -23.07 18.81 20.24
C ILE A 661 -22.25 19.09 21.50
N ILE A 662 -22.30 20.32 21.98
CA ILE A 662 -21.57 20.76 23.17
C ILE A 662 -21.91 19.87 24.38
N GLY A 663 -20.89 19.34 25.06
CA GLY A 663 -21.06 18.51 26.26
C GLY A 663 -21.60 17.11 26.02
N SER A 664 -21.81 16.69 24.77
CA SER A 664 -22.37 15.37 24.46
C SER A 664 -21.37 14.23 24.70
N THR A 665 -21.94 13.04 24.91
CA THR A 665 -21.26 11.76 25.13
C THR A 665 -21.82 10.71 24.16
N THR A 666 -21.16 9.56 24.03
CA THR A 666 -21.76 8.41 23.32
C THR A 666 -23.15 8.07 23.86
N LYS A 667 -23.34 8.15 25.17
CA LYS A 667 -24.64 7.89 25.83
C LYS A 667 -25.70 8.90 25.40
N SER A 668 -25.41 10.20 25.44
CA SER A 668 -26.42 11.21 25.09
C SER A 668 -26.81 11.15 23.61
N TRP A 669 -25.87 10.82 22.72
CA TRP A 669 -26.16 10.59 21.30
C TRP A 669 -27.13 9.43 21.08
N LEU A 670 -26.98 8.34 21.85
CA LEU A 670 -27.88 7.18 21.82
C LEU A 670 -29.23 7.50 22.46
N ASP A 671 -29.23 8.02 23.70
CA ASP A 671 -30.47 8.25 24.48
C ASP A 671 -31.40 9.27 23.82
N LYS A 672 -30.84 10.29 23.16
CA LYS A 672 -31.61 11.37 22.51
C LYS A 672 -31.88 11.10 21.03
N ASN A 673 -31.59 9.91 20.51
CA ASN A 673 -31.76 9.53 19.11
C ASN A 673 -31.09 10.52 18.12
N LEU A 674 -29.93 11.08 18.49
CA LEU A 674 -29.24 12.05 17.64
C LEU A 674 -28.70 11.42 16.35
N PHE A 675 -28.39 10.12 16.38
CA PHE A 675 -28.00 9.40 15.16
C PHE A 675 -29.12 9.36 14.12
N ASP A 676 -30.36 9.05 14.50
CA ASP A 676 -31.51 9.01 13.57
C ASP A 676 -31.81 10.39 12.96
N ALA A 677 -31.57 11.45 13.73
CA ALA A 677 -31.79 12.81 13.28
C ALA A 677 -30.63 13.37 12.43
N SER A 678 -29.42 12.80 12.54
CA SER A 678 -28.20 13.31 11.91
C SER A 678 -27.75 12.49 10.70
N VAL A 679 -27.74 11.16 10.82
CA VAL A 679 -27.16 10.22 9.85
C VAL A 679 -28.24 9.69 8.92
N THR A 680 -27.97 9.73 7.63
CA THR A 680 -28.88 9.30 6.57
C THR A 680 -28.17 8.34 5.61
N SER A 681 -28.94 7.61 4.79
CA SER A 681 -28.39 6.73 3.76
C SER A 681 -27.58 7.46 2.68
N ALA A 682 -27.64 8.79 2.64
CA ALA A 682 -26.88 9.63 1.72
C ALA A 682 -25.48 9.99 2.24
N ASP A 683 -25.15 9.70 3.49
CA ASP A 683 -23.84 10.03 4.05
C ASP A 683 -22.79 8.98 3.62
N ASP A 684 -21.80 9.41 2.85
CA ASP A 684 -20.74 8.53 2.33
C ASP A 684 -19.65 8.28 3.39
N PHE A 685 -19.31 9.31 4.18
CA PHE A 685 -18.29 9.24 5.22
C PHE A 685 -18.82 9.77 6.55
N VAL A 686 -18.66 8.99 7.62
CA VAL A 686 -19.08 9.36 8.98
C VAL A 686 -17.88 9.37 9.91
N PHE A 687 -17.49 10.55 10.35
CA PHE A 687 -16.41 10.79 11.30
C PHE A 687 -17.03 10.89 12.69
N MET A 688 -16.64 10.01 13.60
CA MET A 688 -17.12 10.03 14.98
C MET A 688 -15.98 10.34 15.94
N MET A 689 -16.02 11.53 16.55
CA MET A 689 -15.12 11.96 17.61
C MET A 689 -15.93 12.23 18.90
N LEU A 690 -16.14 11.17 19.67
CA LEU A 690 -16.80 11.21 20.98
C LEU A 690 -15.91 10.51 22.01
N GLY A 691 -15.98 10.94 23.26
CA GLY A 691 -15.26 10.30 24.37
C GLY A 691 -14.75 11.28 25.43
N THR A 692 -14.58 12.56 25.07
CA THR A 692 -14.06 13.59 25.98
C THR A 692 -14.92 13.72 27.24
N ASN A 693 -16.24 13.81 27.05
CA ASN A 693 -17.21 13.92 28.14
C ASN A 693 -17.61 12.55 28.71
N ASP A 694 -17.37 11.45 27.97
CA ASP A 694 -17.61 10.09 28.46
C ASP A 694 -16.75 9.75 29.67
N ARG A 695 -15.61 10.45 29.86
CA ARG A 695 -14.78 10.40 31.06
C ARG A 695 -15.57 10.61 32.36
N ALA A 696 -16.65 11.40 32.32
CA ALA A 696 -17.54 11.64 33.46
C ALA A 696 -18.74 10.67 33.51
N ALA A 697 -19.01 9.92 32.44
CA ALA A 697 -20.23 9.13 32.28
C ALA A 697 -20.31 7.90 33.19
N ILE A 698 -21.51 7.37 33.38
CA ILE A 698 -21.75 6.13 34.13
C ILE A 698 -21.23 4.92 33.32
N GLY A 699 -20.61 3.96 34.02
CA GLY A 699 -20.03 2.75 33.44
C GLY A 699 -18.52 2.81 33.15
N GLY A 700 -17.87 3.97 33.31
CA GLY A 700 -16.42 4.09 33.16
C GLY A 700 -15.92 3.67 31.76
N PRO A 701 -14.66 3.19 31.65
CA PRO A 701 -14.05 2.82 30.37
C PRO A 701 -14.79 1.68 29.64
N ASP A 702 -15.27 0.67 30.37
CA ASP A 702 -16.01 -0.47 29.78
C ASP A 702 -17.36 -0.02 29.20
N GLY A 703 -18.06 0.85 29.92
CA GLY A 703 -19.31 1.45 29.45
C GLY A 703 -19.11 2.27 28.17
N TYR A 704 -18.01 3.02 28.09
CA TYR A 704 -17.66 3.75 26.87
C TYR A 704 -17.37 2.81 25.70
N TYR A 705 -16.56 1.77 25.89
CA TYR A 705 -16.24 0.79 24.84
C TYR A 705 -17.49 0.09 24.31
N LYS A 706 -18.42 -0.30 25.20
CA LYS A 706 -19.70 -0.90 24.80
C LYS A 706 -20.53 0.05 23.94
N ARG A 707 -20.65 1.32 24.36
CA ARG A 707 -21.43 2.33 23.64
C ARG A 707 -20.84 2.69 22.28
N LEU A 708 -19.52 2.64 22.10
CA LEU A 708 -18.92 2.75 20.76
C LEU A 708 -19.48 1.68 19.79
N GLY A 709 -19.68 0.46 20.28
CA GLY A 709 -20.33 -0.63 19.51
C GLY A 709 -21.77 -0.32 19.15
N GLU A 710 -22.54 0.21 20.10
CA GLU A 710 -23.95 0.62 19.90
C GLU A 710 -24.04 1.79 18.89
N CYS A 711 -23.17 2.79 18.99
CA CYS A 711 -23.06 3.88 18.03
C CYS A 711 -22.73 3.39 16.62
N LEU A 712 -21.74 2.50 16.47
CA LEU A 712 -21.37 1.93 15.17
C LEU A 712 -22.52 1.15 14.54
N ALA A 713 -23.20 0.30 15.33
CA ALA A 713 -24.35 -0.46 14.87
C ALA A 713 -25.46 0.48 14.36
N LYS A 714 -25.70 1.60 15.07
CA LYS A 714 -26.68 2.60 14.68
C LYS A 714 -26.32 3.30 13.38
N ILE A 715 -25.06 3.74 13.23
CA ILE A 715 -24.57 4.36 11.98
C ILE A 715 -24.72 3.38 10.81
N LYS A 716 -24.33 2.11 10.99
CA LYS A 716 -24.41 1.10 9.93
C LYS A 716 -25.85 0.71 9.56
N ALA A 717 -26.80 0.80 10.49
CA ALA A 717 -28.20 0.61 10.19
C ALA A 717 -28.78 1.76 9.33
N LEU A 718 -28.39 3.01 9.63
CA LEU A 718 -28.89 4.21 8.94
C LEU A 718 -28.18 4.47 7.60
N ALA A 719 -26.87 4.21 7.55
CA ALA A 719 -25.99 4.46 6.41
C ALA A 719 -25.12 3.23 6.13
N PRO A 720 -25.70 2.12 5.61
CA PRO A 720 -25.00 0.85 5.45
C PRO A 720 -23.80 0.91 4.50
N ARG A 721 -23.83 1.83 3.54
CA ARG A 721 -22.76 2.07 2.57
C ARG A 721 -21.67 3.02 3.06
N SER A 722 -21.86 3.67 4.21
CA SER A 722 -20.92 4.68 4.70
C SER A 722 -19.60 4.07 5.16
N HIS A 723 -18.52 4.81 4.94
CA HIS A 723 -17.24 4.57 5.57
C HIS A 723 -17.19 5.29 6.92
N VAL A 724 -17.02 4.52 8.00
CA VAL A 724 -16.98 5.06 9.37
C VAL A 724 -15.52 5.23 9.80
N ILE A 725 -15.20 6.43 10.29
CA ILE A 725 -13.88 6.80 10.80
C ILE A 725 -14.02 7.16 12.27
N ILE A 726 -13.26 6.46 13.11
CA ILE A 726 -13.22 6.71 14.55
C ILE A 726 -12.07 7.67 14.85
N MET A 727 -12.33 8.66 15.70
CA MET A 727 -11.34 9.64 16.10
C MET A 727 -11.31 9.79 17.61
N SER A 728 -10.13 10.08 18.15
CA SER A 728 -9.94 10.49 19.55
C SER A 728 -9.40 11.91 19.60
N SER A 729 -9.84 12.67 20.60
CA SER A 729 -9.30 13.99 20.89
C SER A 729 -7.93 13.91 21.62
N THR A 730 -7.33 15.07 21.87
CA THR A 730 -6.02 15.26 22.51
C THR A 730 -6.15 15.17 24.04
N PHE A 731 -5.04 15.35 24.74
CA PHE A 731 -4.99 15.43 26.20
C PHE A 731 -5.88 16.57 26.72
N ALA A 732 -6.38 16.43 27.95
CA ALA A 732 -6.95 17.52 28.71
C ALA A 732 -5.94 18.02 29.76
N ALA A 733 -6.03 19.29 30.15
CA ALA A 733 -5.25 19.84 31.26
C ALA A 733 -5.66 19.22 32.59
N ASN A 734 -6.94 18.84 32.75
CA ASN A 734 -7.44 18.09 33.90
C ASN A 734 -7.70 16.62 33.53
N GLU A 735 -6.84 15.75 34.03
CA GLU A 735 -6.93 14.29 33.93
C GLU A 735 -7.13 13.63 35.31
N ASN A 736 -7.56 14.41 36.32
CA ASN A 736 -7.71 13.91 37.69
C ASN A 736 -8.79 12.83 37.78
N THR A 737 -8.40 11.64 38.21
CA THR A 737 -9.27 10.47 38.38
C THR A 737 -10.25 10.59 39.56
N GLY A 738 -10.12 11.63 40.39
CA GLY A 738 -11.12 11.99 41.41
C GLY A 738 -12.32 12.76 40.83
N THR A 739 -12.16 13.42 39.68
CA THR A 739 -13.23 14.15 38.98
C THR A 739 -13.79 13.33 37.81
N TYR A 740 -12.93 12.58 37.13
CA TYR A 740 -13.28 11.74 35.98
C TYR A 740 -12.99 10.28 36.28
N LYS A 741 -13.77 9.36 35.70
CA LYS A 741 -13.60 7.92 35.95
C LYS A 741 -12.45 7.30 35.17
N PHE A 742 -12.03 7.96 34.10
CA PHE A 742 -10.89 7.60 33.25
C PHE A 742 -10.40 8.84 32.49
N ASN A 743 -9.21 8.78 31.91
CA ASN A 743 -8.52 9.93 31.31
C ASN A 743 -8.57 9.92 29.76
N MET A 744 -8.04 10.95 29.10
CA MET A 744 -8.03 11.00 27.62
C MET A 744 -7.11 9.94 26.97
N ARG A 745 -6.11 9.42 27.68
CA ARG A 745 -5.29 8.28 27.20
C ARG A 745 -6.14 7.02 27.07
N ASP A 746 -7.02 6.80 28.02
CA ASP A 746 -7.96 5.67 28.00
C ASP A 746 -8.96 5.83 26.86
N VAL A 747 -9.47 7.05 26.61
CA VAL A 747 -10.31 7.37 25.44
C VAL A 747 -9.59 7.02 24.13
N ASP A 748 -8.34 7.45 23.95
CA ASP A 748 -7.54 7.12 22.75
C ASP A 748 -7.35 5.61 22.59
N SER A 749 -6.91 4.95 23.66
CA SER A 749 -6.56 3.53 23.65
C SER A 749 -7.77 2.65 23.37
N LEU A 750 -8.92 2.97 23.99
CA LEU A 750 -10.17 2.24 23.79
C LEU A 750 -10.76 2.48 22.40
N SER A 751 -10.72 3.72 21.91
CA SER A 751 -11.16 4.04 20.54
C SER A 751 -10.31 3.34 19.49
N ARG A 752 -8.99 3.30 19.69
CA ARG A 752 -8.04 2.57 18.83
C ARG A 752 -8.34 1.07 18.83
N LYS A 753 -8.48 0.49 20.04
CA LYS A 753 -8.83 -0.93 20.21
C LYS A 753 -10.16 -1.26 19.54
N PHE A 754 -11.15 -0.39 19.68
CA PHE A 754 -12.47 -0.55 19.08
C PHE A 754 -12.41 -0.50 17.55
N ALA A 755 -11.74 0.51 16.99
CA ALA A 755 -11.59 0.66 15.55
C ALA A 755 -10.85 -0.52 14.92
N PHE A 756 -9.76 -0.98 15.56
CA PHE A 756 -9.02 -2.17 15.13
C PHE A 756 -9.89 -3.43 15.14
N ALA A 757 -10.65 -3.66 16.22
CA ALA A 757 -11.53 -4.82 16.33
C ALA A 757 -12.67 -4.85 15.30
N ASN A 758 -13.00 -3.69 14.69
CA ASN A 758 -14.08 -3.54 13.72
C ASN A 758 -13.59 -3.18 12.31
N ASN A 759 -12.28 -3.30 12.03
CA ASN A 759 -11.66 -2.94 10.74
C ASN A 759 -12.01 -1.52 10.27
N LEU A 760 -12.02 -0.55 11.19
CA LEU A 760 -12.30 0.86 10.91
C LEU A 760 -11.01 1.67 10.87
N LYS A 761 -11.01 2.76 10.11
CA LYS A 761 -9.94 3.76 10.16
C LYS A 761 -10.00 4.47 11.51
N PHE A 762 -8.82 4.61 12.15
CA PHE A 762 -8.65 5.36 13.37
C PHE A 762 -7.69 6.54 13.15
N ILE A 763 -8.08 7.73 13.62
CA ILE A 763 -7.21 8.91 13.65
C ILE A 763 -7.06 9.37 15.10
N SER A 764 -5.82 9.35 15.59
CA SER A 764 -5.49 9.80 16.94
C SER A 764 -4.97 11.22 16.92
N HIS A 765 -5.72 12.16 17.51
CA HIS A 765 -5.17 13.50 17.80
C HIS A 765 -4.34 13.50 19.08
N TYR A 766 -4.56 12.53 19.97
CA TYR A 766 -3.77 12.34 21.19
C TYR A 766 -2.27 12.17 20.88
N THR A 767 -1.90 11.21 20.05
CA THR A 767 -0.48 10.98 19.72
C THR A 767 0.10 12.07 18.83
N TYR A 768 -0.71 12.64 17.93
CA TYR A 768 -0.26 13.68 17.00
C TYR A 768 0.09 14.99 17.72
N CYS A 769 -0.77 15.43 18.65
CA CYS A 769 -0.55 16.66 19.40
C CYS A 769 0.50 16.50 20.52
N ALA A 770 0.85 15.27 20.92
CA ALA A 770 1.84 15.02 21.96
C ALA A 770 3.19 15.68 21.67
N GLN A 771 3.66 15.57 20.43
CA GLN A 771 4.94 16.16 20.03
C GLN A 771 4.91 17.69 20.10
N LYS A 772 3.80 18.32 19.74
CA LYS A 772 3.64 19.79 19.76
C LYS A 772 3.54 20.36 21.17
N LEU A 773 2.98 19.59 22.10
CA LEU A 773 2.95 19.96 23.51
C LEU A 773 4.35 19.91 24.14
N LEU A 774 5.24 19.03 23.68
CA LEU A 774 6.64 19.03 24.12
C LEU A 774 7.39 20.30 23.68
N ASP A 775 6.97 20.89 22.55
CA ASP A 775 7.52 22.14 22.02
C ASP A 775 6.93 23.40 22.72
N ALA A 776 6.14 23.21 23.80
CA ALA A 776 5.49 24.26 24.60
C ALA A 776 4.49 25.16 23.84
N GLU A 777 3.95 24.69 22.72
CA GLU A 777 2.86 25.40 22.03
C GLU A 777 1.54 25.25 22.80
N SER A 778 0.86 26.37 23.10
CA SER A 778 -0.49 26.32 23.68
C SER A 778 -1.51 25.93 22.60
N ILE A 779 -2.12 24.75 22.76
CA ILE A 779 -3.15 24.23 21.83
C ILE A 779 -4.58 24.36 22.37
N TRP A 780 -4.73 24.73 23.65
CA TRP A 780 -6.02 24.86 24.31
C TRP A 780 -6.38 26.33 24.56
N SER A 781 -7.67 26.58 24.67
CA SER A 781 -8.25 27.85 25.11
C SER A 781 -8.52 27.84 26.62
N ASP A 782 -9.04 26.73 27.15
CA ASP A 782 -9.45 26.55 28.55
C ASP A 782 -8.88 25.26 29.19
N GLY A 783 -7.86 24.67 28.56
CA GLY A 783 -7.29 23.39 28.97
C GLY A 783 -8.08 22.15 28.51
N LEU A 784 -9.16 22.31 27.75
CA LEU A 784 -9.90 21.19 27.13
C LEU A 784 -10.20 21.47 25.66
N HIS A 785 -10.80 22.62 25.39
CA HIS A 785 -11.23 23.04 24.07
C HIS A 785 -10.08 23.68 23.30
N LEU A 786 -10.01 23.38 22.01
CA LEU A 786 -8.90 23.80 21.15
C LEU A 786 -8.97 25.30 20.85
N ASN A 787 -7.83 25.98 20.92
CA ASN A 787 -7.69 27.30 20.30
C ASN A 787 -7.47 27.15 18.78
N ASP A 788 -7.22 28.24 18.06
CA ASP A 788 -7.01 28.21 16.60
C ASP A 788 -5.81 27.34 16.19
N THR A 789 -4.73 27.32 16.99
CA THR A 789 -3.56 26.47 16.76
C THR A 789 -3.92 25.00 16.92
N GLY A 790 -4.63 24.64 17.99
CA GLY A 790 -5.10 23.28 18.23
C GLY A 790 -6.04 22.78 17.12
N ASN A 791 -6.97 23.62 16.66
CA ASN A 791 -7.86 23.30 15.55
C ASN A 791 -7.09 23.08 14.23
N ARG A 792 -6.07 23.90 13.95
CA ARG A 792 -5.21 23.71 12.78
C ARG A 792 -4.48 22.38 12.82
N LEU A 793 -3.92 21.98 13.97
CA LEU A 793 -3.26 20.69 14.13
C LEU A 793 -4.21 19.51 13.89
N TYR A 794 -5.47 19.62 14.34
CA TYR A 794 -6.48 18.59 14.07
C TYR A 794 -6.75 18.46 12.58
N PHE A 795 -6.98 19.58 11.92
CA PHE A 795 -7.16 19.63 10.48
C PHE A 795 -5.98 18.99 9.74
N GLU A 796 -4.74 19.38 10.06
CA GLU A 796 -3.54 18.82 9.42
C GLU A 796 -3.41 17.31 9.63
N ASN A 797 -3.68 16.81 10.83
CA ASN A 797 -3.65 15.37 11.11
C ASN A 797 -4.70 14.61 10.27
N ILE A 798 -5.89 15.17 10.10
CA ILE A 798 -6.94 14.59 9.25
C ILE A 798 -6.48 14.54 7.79
N ILE A 799 -5.94 15.64 7.27
CA ILE A 799 -5.44 15.71 5.89
C ILE A 799 -4.32 14.70 5.66
N ASN A 800 -3.36 14.63 6.59
CA ASN A 800 -2.25 13.70 6.52
C ASN A 800 -2.71 12.24 6.55
N ASN A 801 -3.79 11.91 7.27
CA ASN A 801 -4.27 10.53 7.36
C ASN A 801 -5.14 10.08 6.20
N LEU A 802 -5.81 11.00 5.51
CA LEU A 802 -6.86 10.69 4.53
C LEU A 802 -6.56 11.12 3.09
N PHE A 803 -5.69 12.11 2.88
CA PHE A 803 -5.48 12.69 1.56
C PHE A 803 -4.02 12.62 1.08
N ASN A 804 -3.04 12.68 1.99
CA ASN A 804 -1.60 12.76 1.65
C ASN A 804 -0.83 11.42 1.68
N ASN A 805 -1.48 10.30 1.97
CA ASN A 805 -0.83 8.97 2.01
C ASN A 805 -0.93 8.20 0.69
#